data_AF-A0A931WCE0-F1
#
_entry.id   AF-A0A931WCE0-F1
#
_cell.length_a   1.000
_cell.length_b   1.000
_cell.length_c   1.000
_cell.angle_alpha   90.00
_cell.angle_beta   90.00
_cell.angle_gamma   90.00
#
_symmetry.space_group_name_H-M   'P 1'
#
loop_
_entity.id
_entity.type
_entity.pdbx_description
1 polymer ?
#
loop_
_entity_poly.entity_id
_entity_poly.type
_entity_poly.pdbx_seq_one_letter_code
_entity_poly.pdbx_strand_id
1 'polypeptide(L)'
;MKRNIQKVTKQRFAIIVFLMFIAGTWLVFQHQSFFKFKSAFALATGDGRVLYGTSARDGVHERIFTAPSTVGPDTNIASTITDEITFMQVKASPVRNEMIAVALAAVSSTGSSLTALRWNGVSWLVDWCFRTGGGSYGGTVCVDATYISNANTTKRGFDIEYENASGRAVVLYASGAAATNELKYRVWNGTSWTAEADVNPIRTTGIMRWVELEPKLAAGSNEITALFVDGNADLSALVWDGTLWGTEPGAALETNIEDIGTTNPAANPSVKSFDGAYETASGDFLAAWGFANTADVKWVSRSSGGAWGTVTTHTGFPEVATIVDMAPDLDPSSNYIAFVSSDPATADNQCAVWSGTGWPATVVNCDTAAGAGAAGWTTVGTGFVRNGVSKRAIVVYGDAASARLDWYQSDPAGNTWTAGTDFAITGAVSTVTSPIEVVVDPFNTNILMATIQKGTGIHMLKLDYGGGSTFTWSNPLDASLAAAPFTSLYQPFSFAFHRFIPIANAPPATPTLADTPAFPHEQTFDTTPVLGNFSTTDPEGDTLEYEIQWDEDFNFETPVTRTSSNFPIDAGWTAATFASGAAVSYTVQPADTFANDQVYWWRVHARDPSGSGTWSAYSVKRSISIDTSLAVERWSQTTGDQFNTGILTDTEVTAGEVKVRGW
;
A
#
# COMPACT_ATOMS: atom_id res chain seq x y z
N MET A 1 -71.29 53.35 -23.44
CA MET A 1 -71.21 51.88 -23.60
C MET A 1 -71.02 51.59 -25.10
N LYS A 2 -70.02 50.77 -25.46
CA LYS A 2 -69.67 50.32 -26.83
C LYS A 2 -68.85 51.26 -27.75
N ARG A 3 -67.94 50.56 -28.47
CA ARG A 3 -67.32 50.81 -29.79
C ARG A 3 -66.27 51.93 -29.86
N ASN A 4 -64.99 51.68 -30.20
CA ASN A 4 -64.35 50.92 -31.28
C ASN A 4 -64.37 51.66 -32.65
N ILE A 5 -63.15 51.73 -33.23
CA ILE A 5 -62.76 51.81 -34.67
C ILE A 5 -62.43 53.20 -35.31
N GLN A 6 -61.24 53.20 -35.95
CA GLN A 6 -60.72 53.95 -37.13
C GLN A 6 -59.79 55.15 -36.81
N LYS A 7 -58.54 55.26 -37.31
CA LYS A 7 -57.87 54.94 -38.60
C LYS A 7 -56.33 54.90 -38.35
N VAL A 8 -55.53 53.90 -38.76
CA VAL A 8 -54.84 53.71 -40.07
C VAL A 8 -54.29 55.04 -40.62
N THR A 9 -52.98 55.34 -40.69
CA THR A 9 -51.95 54.74 -41.57
C THR A 9 -50.56 55.36 -41.29
N LYS A 10 -49.48 54.63 -41.64
CA LYS A 10 -48.09 55.06 -41.94
C LYS A 10 -47.12 55.36 -40.78
N GLN A 11 -46.51 54.28 -40.25
CA GLN A 11 -45.04 54.13 -40.14
C GLN A 11 -44.73 52.69 -39.71
N ARG A 12 -44.26 51.87 -40.65
CA ARG A 12 -43.66 50.54 -40.45
C ARG A 12 -42.46 50.48 -41.39
N PHE A 13 -41.24 50.31 -40.87
CA PHE A 13 -40.12 49.58 -41.48
C PHE A 13 -38.84 49.79 -40.65
N ALA A 14 -38.69 48.98 -39.60
CA ALA A 14 -37.42 48.55 -39.01
C ALA A 14 -37.76 47.55 -37.89
N ILE A 15 -36.94 46.51 -37.70
CA ILE A 15 -37.07 45.48 -36.66
C ILE A 15 -38.02 44.31 -37.02
N ILE A 16 -37.82 43.68 -38.19
CA ILE A 16 -37.99 42.22 -38.40
C ILE A 16 -37.11 41.83 -39.61
N VAL A 17 -35.85 41.48 -39.38
CA VAL A 17 -35.06 40.53 -40.19
C VAL A 17 -33.96 39.99 -39.27
N PHE A 18 -34.20 38.88 -38.58
CA PHE A 18 -33.21 37.80 -38.38
C PHE A 18 -33.82 36.68 -37.52
N LEU A 19 -34.70 35.86 -38.11
CA LEU A 19 -35.10 34.57 -37.53
C LEU A 19 -35.46 33.62 -38.68
N MET A 20 -34.86 32.43 -38.61
CA MET A 20 -34.80 31.34 -39.60
C MET A 20 -33.77 31.51 -40.72
N PHE A 21 -32.59 30.91 -40.55
CA PHE A 21 -32.22 29.67 -41.25
C PHE A 21 -30.92 29.08 -40.66
N ILE A 22 -31.06 27.91 -40.03
CA ILE A 22 -30.19 26.71 -40.13
C ILE A 22 -28.78 26.72 -39.47
N ALA A 23 -28.73 25.90 -38.41
CA ALA A 23 -27.70 24.93 -37.99
C ALA A 23 -26.27 25.38 -37.63
N GLY A 24 -25.89 25.00 -36.40
CA GLY A 24 -24.55 24.49 -36.14
C GLY A 24 -23.54 25.47 -35.56
N THR A 25 -23.82 26.06 -34.40
CA THR A 25 -22.74 26.54 -33.54
C THR A 25 -22.93 26.00 -32.14
N TRP A 26 -22.22 24.90 -31.89
CA TRP A 26 -21.94 24.39 -30.56
C TRP A 26 -21.27 25.50 -29.74
N LEU A 27 -22.00 25.98 -28.73
CA LEU A 27 -21.43 26.76 -27.64
C LEU A 27 -20.65 25.78 -26.76
N VAL A 28 -19.41 25.48 -27.13
CA VAL A 28 -18.47 24.80 -26.24
C VAL A 28 -18.07 25.82 -25.18
N PHE A 29 -18.85 25.88 -24.09
CA PHE A 29 -18.28 26.24 -22.80
C PHE A 29 -17.23 25.17 -22.51
N GLN A 30 -15.97 25.44 -22.84
CA GLN A 30 -14.89 24.68 -22.25
C GLN A 30 -14.93 24.99 -20.76
N HIS A 31 -15.48 24.04 -19.99
CA HIS A 31 -14.94 23.75 -18.67
C HIS A 31 -13.46 23.45 -18.89
N GLN A 32 -12.64 24.49 -18.87
CA GLN A 32 -11.27 24.37 -18.43
C GLN A 32 -11.40 24.00 -16.95
N SER A 33 -11.62 22.72 -16.70
CA SER A 33 -11.37 22.11 -15.39
C SER A 33 -9.92 22.43 -15.11
N PHE A 34 -9.69 23.51 -14.36
CA PHE A 34 -8.45 23.69 -13.63
C PHE A 34 -8.39 22.49 -12.67
N PHE A 35 -7.87 21.37 -13.16
CA PHE A 35 -7.12 20.46 -12.33
C PHE A 35 -5.94 21.28 -11.83
N LYS A 36 -6.18 22.08 -10.78
CA LYS A 36 -5.13 22.33 -9.81
C LYS A 36 -4.83 20.94 -9.28
N PHE A 37 -3.83 20.28 -9.86
CA PHE A 37 -3.07 19.29 -9.11
C PHE A 37 -2.72 20.03 -7.81
N LYS A 38 -3.35 19.60 -6.70
CA LYS A 38 -2.76 19.85 -5.41
C LYS A 38 -1.33 19.35 -5.59
N SER A 39 -0.35 20.26 -5.52
CA SER A 39 1.05 19.90 -5.40
C SER A 39 1.11 18.68 -4.49
N ALA A 40 1.57 17.55 -5.03
CA ALA A 40 1.80 16.38 -4.22
C ALA A 40 2.57 16.88 -2.98
N PHE A 41 2.00 16.65 -1.78
CA PHE A 41 2.76 16.94 -0.57
C PHE A 41 4.10 16.23 -0.74
N ALA A 42 5.20 16.96 -0.60
CA ALA A 42 6.53 16.36 -0.65
C ALA A 42 6.59 15.32 0.47
N LEU A 43 6.42 14.05 0.12
CA LEU A 43 6.48 12.94 1.06
C LEU A 43 7.92 12.83 1.53
N ALA A 44 8.13 12.96 2.84
CA ALA A 44 9.44 12.87 3.44
C ALA A 44 9.60 11.55 4.18
N THR A 45 10.86 11.15 4.39
CA THR A 45 11.22 10.05 5.30
C THR A 45 10.61 10.31 6.68
N GLY A 46 9.88 9.33 7.19
CA GLY A 46 9.23 9.37 8.51
C GLY A 46 7.83 9.97 8.55
N ASP A 47 7.26 10.36 7.40
CA ASP A 47 5.83 10.66 7.32
C ASP A 47 5.00 9.37 7.40
N GLY A 48 3.78 9.48 7.92
CA GLY A 48 2.87 8.34 8.09
C GLY A 48 1.40 8.75 8.19
N ARG A 49 0.53 7.77 8.34
CA ARG A 49 -0.92 7.97 8.44
C ARG A 49 -1.47 7.10 9.55
N VAL A 50 -2.31 7.68 10.40
CA VAL A 50 -3.15 6.94 11.33
C VAL A 50 -4.57 6.93 10.78
N LEU A 51 -5.15 5.75 10.67
CA LEU A 51 -6.55 5.55 10.33
C LEU A 51 -7.29 5.03 11.55
N TYR A 52 -8.53 5.46 11.75
CA TYR A 52 -9.35 5.05 12.89
C TYR A 52 -10.84 5.16 12.60
N GLY A 53 -11.64 4.33 13.26
CA GLY A 53 -13.10 4.49 13.32
C GLY A 53 -13.54 5.54 14.36
N THR A 54 -14.84 5.77 14.48
CA THR A 54 -15.40 6.54 15.59
C THR A 54 -16.68 5.87 16.11
N SER A 55 -17.10 6.20 17.33
CA SER A 55 -18.40 5.75 17.86
C SER A 55 -19.61 6.39 17.20
N ALA A 56 -19.43 7.49 16.46
CA ALA A 56 -20.50 8.04 15.64
C ALA A 56 -20.85 7.12 14.46
N ARG A 57 -19.99 6.14 14.15
CA ARG A 57 -20.13 5.22 13.02
C ARG A 57 -20.39 6.00 11.72
N ASP A 58 -19.57 7.03 11.52
CA ASP A 58 -19.71 8.01 10.45
C ASP A 58 -18.65 7.86 9.37
N GLY A 59 -17.78 6.85 9.45
CA GLY A 59 -16.79 6.52 8.44
C GLY A 59 -15.46 6.02 8.99
N VAL A 60 -14.48 5.95 8.10
CA VAL A 60 -13.05 5.84 8.46
C VAL A 60 -12.46 7.23 8.47
N HIS A 61 -11.75 7.57 9.54
CA HIS A 61 -11.07 8.83 9.73
C HIS A 61 -9.56 8.65 9.56
N GLU A 62 -8.90 9.72 9.12
CA GLU A 62 -7.47 9.81 8.92
C GLU A 62 -6.91 11.05 9.60
N ARG A 63 -5.70 10.91 10.15
CA ARG A 63 -4.79 12.03 10.35
C ARG A 63 -3.43 11.71 9.74
N ILE A 64 -2.83 12.72 9.11
CA ILE A 64 -1.48 12.62 8.56
C ILE A 64 -0.48 12.96 9.65
N PHE A 65 0.49 12.08 9.86
CA PHE A 65 1.68 12.37 10.64
C PHE A 65 2.78 12.87 9.71
N THR A 66 3.28 14.07 9.96
CA THR A 66 4.41 14.66 9.25
C THR A 66 5.59 14.72 10.21
N ALA A 67 6.69 14.08 9.82
CA ALA A 67 7.92 14.11 10.61
C ALA A 67 8.41 15.56 10.77
N PRO A 68 9.00 15.92 11.93
CA PRO A 68 9.35 15.01 13.01
C PRO A 68 8.21 14.72 14.00
N SER A 69 7.19 15.56 14.14
CA SER A 69 6.21 15.43 15.25
C SER A 69 4.83 16.05 14.98
N THR A 70 4.49 16.42 13.74
CA THR A 70 3.24 17.16 13.46
C THR A 70 2.11 16.22 13.08
N VAL A 71 0.92 16.42 13.67
CA VAL A 71 -0.30 15.69 13.32
C VAL A 71 -1.30 16.64 12.67
N GLY A 72 -1.74 16.29 11.47
CA GLY A 72 -2.71 17.03 10.69
C GLY A 72 -4.14 17.02 11.27
N PRO A 73 -5.05 17.78 10.64
CA PRO A 73 -6.46 17.77 11.01
C PRO A 73 -7.09 16.40 10.75
N ASP A 74 -8.17 16.11 11.49
CA ASP A 74 -9.04 14.95 11.25
C ASP A 74 -9.74 15.08 9.89
N THR A 75 -9.69 14.02 9.10
CA THR A 75 -10.37 13.93 7.81
C THR A 75 -11.14 12.61 7.73
N ASN A 76 -12.45 12.67 7.47
CA ASN A 76 -13.22 11.47 7.17
C ASN A 76 -12.99 11.06 5.71
N ILE A 77 -12.32 9.93 5.50
CA ILE A 77 -11.89 9.42 4.19
C ILE A 77 -12.87 8.41 3.58
N ALA A 78 -13.83 7.91 4.36
CA ALA A 78 -14.81 6.91 3.90
C ALA A 78 -16.15 7.03 4.63
N SER A 79 -16.82 8.18 4.49
CA SER A 79 -18.01 8.54 5.26
C SER A 79 -19.24 7.66 5.05
N THR A 80 -19.23 6.83 4.01
CA THR A 80 -20.31 5.88 3.73
C THR A 80 -20.22 4.61 4.56
N ILE A 81 -19.08 4.33 5.21
CA ILE A 81 -18.91 3.16 6.08
C ILE A 81 -19.54 3.48 7.44
N THR A 82 -20.80 3.06 7.61
CA THR A 82 -21.61 3.37 8.80
C THR A 82 -21.75 2.21 9.79
N ASP A 83 -21.01 1.13 9.57
CA ASP A 83 -20.92 -0.01 10.48
C ASP A 83 -19.89 0.28 11.61
N GLU A 84 -19.98 -0.41 12.74
CA GLU A 84 -19.03 -0.21 13.84
C GLU A 84 -17.69 -0.87 13.53
N ILE A 85 -16.67 -0.07 13.22
CA ILE A 85 -15.31 -0.57 12.98
C ILE A 85 -14.78 -1.22 14.27
N THR A 86 -14.30 -2.44 14.13
CA THR A 86 -13.79 -3.28 15.22
C THR A 86 -12.30 -3.55 15.06
N PHE A 87 -11.86 -3.84 13.83
CA PHE A 87 -10.45 -4.03 13.50
C PHE A 87 -10.08 -3.24 12.26
N MET A 88 -8.87 -2.70 12.26
CA MET A 88 -8.27 -2.04 11.12
C MET A 88 -6.81 -2.46 11.00
N GLN A 89 -6.34 -2.61 9.76
CA GLN A 89 -4.92 -2.76 9.43
C GLN A 89 -4.61 -1.89 8.23
N VAL A 90 -3.59 -1.02 8.32
CA VAL A 90 -3.06 -0.27 7.19
C VAL A 90 -1.60 -0.62 6.97
N LYS A 91 -1.21 -0.88 5.72
CA LYS A 91 0.18 -1.12 5.33
C LYS A 91 0.54 -0.27 4.12
N ALA A 92 1.81 0.11 4.04
CA ALA A 92 2.34 0.93 2.95
C ALA A 92 3.12 0.10 1.95
N SER A 93 2.97 0.43 0.67
CA SER A 93 3.78 -0.17 -0.38
C SER A 93 5.25 0.24 -0.24
N PRO A 94 6.20 -0.71 -0.35
CA PRO A 94 7.63 -0.41 -0.37
C PRO A 94 8.10 0.20 -1.70
N VAL A 95 7.30 0.14 -2.76
CA VAL A 95 7.72 0.53 -4.12
C VAL A 95 6.82 1.58 -4.78
N ARG A 96 5.74 2.00 -4.11
CA ARG A 96 4.79 2.99 -4.63
C ARG A 96 4.31 3.92 -3.53
N ASN A 97 3.95 5.15 -3.89
CA ASN A 97 3.19 6.04 -3.01
C ASN A 97 1.75 5.53 -2.89
N GLU A 98 1.57 4.44 -2.15
CA GLU A 98 0.33 3.70 -2.03
C GLU A 98 0.24 3.07 -0.65
N MET A 99 -0.97 3.03 -0.10
CA MET A 99 -1.28 2.25 1.10
C MET A 99 -2.58 1.50 0.88
N ILE A 100 -2.70 0.32 1.49
CA ILE A 100 -3.97 -0.40 1.57
C ILE A 100 -4.33 -0.53 3.04
N ALA A 101 -5.58 -0.19 3.33
CA ALA A 101 -6.20 -0.41 4.62
C ALA A 101 -7.33 -1.42 4.47
N VAL A 102 -7.47 -2.34 5.43
CA VAL A 102 -8.61 -3.25 5.51
C VAL A 102 -9.32 -3.00 6.83
N ALA A 103 -10.63 -2.74 6.75
CA ALA A 103 -11.49 -2.48 7.89
C ALA A 103 -12.53 -3.59 8.05
N LEU A 104 -12.60 -4.16 9.25
CA LEU A 104 -13.64 -5.09 9.68
C LEU A 104 -14.60 -4.36 10.60
N ALA A 105 -15.89 -4.43 10.29
CA ALA A 105 -16.93 -3.76 11.06
C ALA A 105 -18.11 -4.67 11.40
N ALA A 106 -18.77 -4.40 12.53
CA ALA A 106 -19.99 -5.06 12.96
C ALA A 106 -21.22 -4.35 12.38
N VAL A 107 -22.04 -5.10 11.62
CA VAL A 107 -23.29 -4.60 11.00
C VAL A 107 -24.48 -4.80 11.94
N SER A 108 -24.59 -5.97 12.55
CA SER A 108 -25.69 -6.39 13.42
C SER A 108 -25.19 -7.45 14.40
N SER A 109 -26.06 -8.02 15.25
CA SER A 109 -25.69 -9.12 16.14
C SER A 109 -25.20 -10.38 15.42
N THR A 110 -25.42 -10.51 14.11
CA THR A 110 -25.06 -11.69 13.31
C THR A 110 -24.25 -11.37 12.04
N GLY A 111 -24.20 -10.11 11.58
CA GLY A 111 -23.54 -9.71 10.34
C GLY A 111 -22.31 -8.83 10.52
N SER A 112 -21.43 -8.83 9.51
CA SER A 112 -20.23 -7.99 9.45
C SER A 112 -20.04 -7.38 8.06
N SER A 113 -19.06 -6.47 7.96
CA SER A 113 -18.46 -6.05 6.71
C SER A 113 -16.94 -6.12 6.75
N LEU A 114 -16.34 -6.47 5.61
CA LEU A 114 -14.89 -6.43 5.38
C LEU A 114 -14.64 -5.55 4.14
N THR A 115 -13.90 -4.46 4.32
CA THR A 115 -13.73 -3.43 3.29
C THR A 115 -12.25 -3.13 3.06
N ALA A 116 -11.79 -3.19 1.81
CA ALA A 116 -10.47 -2.72 1.44
C ALA A 116 -10.53 -1.30 0.88
N LEU A 117 -9.73 -0.42 1.48
CA LEU A 117 -9.51 0.94 1.06
C LEU A 117 -8.08 1.07 0.52
N ARG A 118 -7.90 1.84 -0.55
CA ARG A 118 -6.57 2.10 -1.11
C ARG A 118 -6.31 3.59 -1.25
N TRP A 119 -5.22 4.04 -0.67
CA TRP A 119 -4.62 5.34 -0.95
C TRP A 119 -3.80 5.23 -2.23
N ASN A 120 -4.16 5.98 -3.26
CA ASN A 120 -3.48 5.93 -4.57
C ASN A 120 -2.41 7.01 -4.77
N GLY A 121 -1.95 7.64 -3.68
CA GLY A 121 -1.06 8.81 -3.75
C GLY A 121 -1.80 10.16 -3.69
N VAL A 122 -3.11 10.18 -3.90
CA VAL A 122 -3.92 11.42 -3.97
C VAL A 122 -5.18 11.35 -3.09
N SER A 123 -5.88 10.23 -3.10
CA SER A 123 -7.13 10.03 -2.36
C SER A 123 -7.32 8.56 -1.97
N TRP A 124 -8.11 8.35 -0.92
CA TRP A 124 -8.61 7.03 -0.57
C TRP A 124 -9.78 6.61 -1.46
N LEU A 125 -9.77 5.35 -1.90
CA LEU A 125 -10.82 4.71 -2.68
C LEU A 125 -11.26 3.43 -1.96
N VAL A 126 -12.56 3.12 -2.00
CA VAL A 126 -13.06 1.80 -1.60
C VAL A 126 -12.97 0.88 -2.81
N ASP A 127 -11.98 -0.01 -2.82
CA ASP A 127 -11.74 -0.88 -3.98
C ASP A 127 -12.72 -2.05 -4.03
N TRP A 128 -13.00 -2.66 -2.87
CA TRP A 128 -13.98 -3.74 -2.74
C TRP A 128 -14.51 -3.85 -1.31
N CYS A 129 -15.71 -4.39 -1.17
CA CYS A 129 -16.32 -4.65 0.13
C CYS A 129 -17.22 -5.90 0.10
N PHE A 130 -17.24 -6.59 1.24
CA PHE A 130 -18.23 -7.61 1.58
C PHE A 130 -19.06 -7.08 2.73
N ARG A 131 -20.38 -7.25 2.69
CA ARG A 131 -21.27 -6.78 3.75
C ARG A 131 -22.49 -7.64 3.85
N THR A 132 -22.81 -8.12 5.05
CA THR A 132 -24.05 -8.84 5.31
C THR A 132 -25.26 -7.93 5.04
N GLY A 133 -26.15 -8.36 4.14
CA GLY A 133 -27.28 -7.57 3.66
C GLY A 133 -26.96 -6.62 2.51
N GLY A 134 -25.75 -6.71 1.95
CA GLY A 134 -25.29 -5.89 0.82
C GLY A 134 -25.20 -4.39 1.13
N GLY A 135 -25.29 -3.57 0.08
CA GLY A 135 -25.23 -2.11 0.15
C GLY A 135 -24.12 -1.54 -0.73
N SER A 136 -23.71 -0.30 -0.45
CA SER A 136 -22.62 0.35 -1.18
C SER A 136 -21.78 1.24 -0.27
N TYR A 137 -20.45 1.18 -0.44
CA TYR A 137 -19.46 2.03 0.23
C TYR A 137 -18.58 2.73 -0.80
N GLY A 138 -18.45 4.05 -0.71
CA GLY A 138 -17.63 4.83 -1.64
C GLY A 138 -18.07 4.72 -3.11
N GLY A 139 -19.34 4.38 -3.37
CA GLY A 139 -19.84 4.06 -4.71
C GLY A 139 -19.60 2.61 -5.16
N THR A 140 -18.82 1.83 -4.41
CA THR A 140 -18.57 0.41 -4.64
C THR A 140 -19.69 -0.42 -4.04
N VAL A 141 -20.30 -1.29 -4.86
CA VAL A 141 -21.35 -2.21 -4.41
C VAL A 141 -20.73 -3.34 -3.60
N CYS A 142 -21.18 -3.50 -2.36
CA CYS A 142 -20.70 -4.58 -1.50
C CYS A 142 -21.40 -5.89 -1.84
N VAL A 143 -20.62 -6.95 -1.92
CA VAL A 143 -21.14 -8.30 -2.11
C VAL A 143 -21.85 -8.74 -0.82
N ASP A 144 -23.07 -9.26 -0.96
CA ASP A 144 -23.80 -9.84 0.16
C ASP A 144 -23.20 -11.21 0.52
N ALA A 145 -22.36 -11.21 1.55
CA ALA A 145 -21.64 -12.38 2.03
C ALA A 145 -21.45 -12.33 3.55
N THR A 146 -21.28 -13.51 4.15
CA THR A 146 -20.99 -13.69 5.58
C THR A 146 -19.60 -14.32 5.73
N TYR A 147 -18.57 -13.64 5.23
CA TYR A 147 -17.18 -14.11 5.33
C TYR A 147 -16.62 -13.99 6.75
N ILE A 148 -17.18 -13.09 7.55
CA ILE A 148 -16.88 -12.96 8.97
C ILE A 148 -18.23 -12.82 9.68
N SER A 149 -18.63 -13.74 10.55
CA SER A 149 -19.88 -13.54 11.31
C SER A 149 -19.66 -12.51 12.43
N ASN A 150 -20.69 -11.92 13.00
CA ASN A 150 -20.50 -10.99 14.12
C ASN A 150 -19.96 -11.68 15.41
N ALA A 151 -20.03 -13.01 15.51
CA ALA A 151 -19.26 -13.74 16.55
C ALA A 151 -17.74 -13.62 16.33
N ASN A 152 -17.34 -13.25 15.11
CA ASN A 152 -15.97 -13.14 14.65
C ASN A 152 -15.51 -11.69 14.45
N THR A 153 -16.39 -10.67 14.55
CA THR A 153 -16.00 -9.23 14.57
C THR A 153 -15.29 -8.83 15.86
N THR A 154 -15.26 -9.72 16.84
CA THR A 154 -14.46 -9.60 18.07
C THR A 154 -13.08 -10.26 17.92
N LYS A 155 -12.72 -10.64 16.68
CA LYS A 155 -11.49 -11.33 16.27
C LYS A 155 -10.99 -10.69 14.98
N ARG A 156 -9.69 -10.76 14.72
CA ARG A 156 -9.11 -10.24 13.48
C ARG A 156 -8.86 -11.39 12.51
N GLY A 157 -9.95 -11.93 11.95
CA GLY A 157 -9.91 -13.02 10.96
C GLY A 157 -9.41 -12.59 9.58
N PHE A 158 -8.61 -11.54 9.49
CA PHE A 158 -8.00 -11.04 8.26
C PHE A 158 -6.67 -10.39 8.59
N ASP A 159 -5.81 -10.27 7.58
CA ASP A 159 -4.69 -9.36 7.62
C ASP A 159 -4.27 -8.95 6.20
N ILE A 160 -3.38 -7.97 6.10
CA ILE A 160 -2.85 -7.44 4.85
C ILE A 160 -1.35 -7.25 4.97
N GLU A 161 -0.61 -7.68 3.97
CA GLU A 161 0.80 -7.31 3.83
C GLU A 161 1.22 -7.05 2.40
N TYR A 162 2.28 -6.24 2.27
CA TYR A 162 2.94 -6.00 0.99
C TYR A 162 4.15 -6.92 0.80
N GLU A 163 4.24 -7.56 -0.36
CA GLU A 163 5.46 -8.18 -0.85
C GLU A 163 6.58 -7.13 -0.90
N ASN A 164 7.73 -7.44 -0.30
CA ASN A 164 8.79 -6.44 -0.12
C ASN A 164 9.42 -5.98 -1.45
N ALA A 165 9.59 -6.89 -2.42
CA ALA A 165 10.26 -6.58 -3.68
C ALA A 165 9.31 -6.10 -4.78
N SER A 166 8.19 -6.77 -5.00
CA SER A 166 7.24 -6.39 -6.06
C SER A 166 6.29 -5.26 -5.62
N GLY A 167 6.14 -5.06 -4.31
CA GLY A 167 5.13 -4.19 -3.73
C GLY A 167 3.70 -4.61 -4.05
N ARG A 168 3.42 -5.86 -4.44
CA ARG A 168 2.03 -6.35 -4.48
C ARG A 168 1.50 -6.55 -3.08
N ALA A 169 0.20 -6.34 -2.87
CA ALA A 169 -0.41 -6.53 -1.56
C ALA A 169 -1.26 -7.80 -1.55
N VAL A 170 -1.21 -8.58 -0.48
CA VAL A 170 -2.03 -9.78 -0.29
C VAL A 170 -2.94 -9.54 0.91
N VAL A 171 -4.25 -9.52 0.68
CA VAL A 171 -5.25 -9.53 1.76
C VAL A 171 -5.70 -10.97 1.94
N LEU A 172 -5.41 -11.57 3.09
CA LEU A 172 -5.86 -12.91 3.47
C LEU A 172 -6.96 -12.78 4.53
N TYR A 173 -8.07 -13.47 4.35
CA TYR A 173 -9.23 -13.32 5.22
C TYR A 173 -10.03 -14.62 5.38
N ALA A 174 -10.68 -14.76 6.53
CA ALA A 174 -11.63 -15.82 6.82
C ALA A 174 -12.79 -15.78 5.81
N SER A 175 -13.19 -16.95 5.33
CA SER A 175 -14.33 -17.12 4.41
C SER A 175 -15.66 -17.32 5.12
N GLY A 176 -15.65 -17.46 6.44
CA GLY A 176 -16.83 -17.82 7.24
C GLY A 176 -17.20 -19.30 7.14
N ALA A 177 -16.46 -20.08 6.34
CA ALA A 177 -16.60 -21.53 6.23
C ALA A 177 -15.74 -22.25 7.28
N ALA A 178 -16.05 -23.53 7.49
CA ALA A 178 -15.29 -24.49 8.28
C ALA A 178 -15.05 -25.75 7.43
N ALA A 179 -14.01 -26.51 7.76
CA ALA A 179 -13.55 -27.76 7.15
C ALA A 179 -13.05 -27.70 5.69
N THR A 180 -13.55 -26.76 4.89
CA THR A 180 -13.04 -26.52 3.54
C THR A 180 -13.04 -25.05 3.19
N ASN A 181 -11.98 -24.59 2.52
CA ASN A 181 -11.79 -23.22 2.03
C ASN A 181 -12.05 -22.18 3.12
N GLU A 182 -11.52 -22.39 4.32
CA GLU A 182 -11.73 -21.55 5.51
C GLU A 182 -11.10 -20.16 5.35
N LEU A 183 -10.15 -20.02 4.42
CA LEU A 183 -9.47 -18.78 4.06
C LEU A 183 -9.71 -18.44 2.59
N LYS A 184 -9.67 -17.15 2.30
CA LYS A 184 -9.74 -16.57 0.96
C LYS A 184 -8.74 -15.42 0.86
N TYR A 185 -8.31 -15.12 -0.35
CA TYR A 185 -7.39 -14.00 -0.57
C TYR A 185 -7.65 -13.26 -1.88
N ARG A 186 -7.15 -12.03 -1.91
CA ARG A 186 -7.03 -11.20 -3.12
C ARG A 186 -5.65 -10.57 -3.16
N VAL A 187 -5.10 -10.41 -4.36
CA VAL A 187 -3.81 -9.76 -4.58
C VAL A 187 -3.99 -8.47 -5.36
N TRP A 188 -3.47 -7.37 -4.84
CA TRP A 188 -3.33 -6.11 -5.57
C TRP A 188 -2.00 -6.07 -6.29
N ASN A 189 -2.02 -5.95 -7.62
CA ASN A 189 -0.79 -5.97 -8.42
C ASN A 189 -0.17 -4.59 -8.69
N GLY A 190 -0.73 -3.51 -8.14
CA GLY A 190 -0.37 -2.13 -8.48
C GLY A 190 -1.30 -1.48 -9.52
N THR A 191 -2.17 -2.25 -10.15
CA THR A 191 -3.12 -1.75 -11.16
C THR A 191 -4.52 -2.32 -11.02
N SER A 192 -4.64 -3.58 -10.61
CA SER A 192 -5.91 -4.30 -10.44
C SER A 192 -5.82 -5.32 -9.31
N TRP A 193 -6.98 -5.63 -8.72
CA TRP A 193 -7.14 -6.75 -7.82
C TRP A 193 -7.39 -8.03 -8.63
N THR A 194 -6.82 -9.15 -8.17
CA THR A 194 -7.24 -10.47 -8.65
C THR A 194 -8.70 -10.74 -8.27
N ALA A 195 -9.31 -11.72 -8.93
CA ALA A 195 -10.48 -12.37 -8.37
C ALA A 195 -10.15 -12.99 -7.01
N GLU A 196 -11.17 -13.20 -6.20
CA GLU A 196 -11.04 -13.95 -4.95
C GLU A 196 -10.62 -15.40 -5.25
N ALA A 197 -9.66 -15.90 -4.48
CA ALA A 197 -9.19 -17.27 -4.54
C ALA A 197 -9.30 -17.93 -3.16
N ASP A 198 -9.58 -19.23 -3.14
CA ASP A 198 -9.70 -20.01 -1.92
C ASP A 198 -8.32 -20.50 -1.45
N VAL A 199 -8.16 -20.58 -0.13
CA VAL A 199 -7.08 -21.31 0.54
C VAL A 199 -7.76 -22.33 1.44
N ASN A 200 -7.38 -23.59 1.28
CA ASN A 200 -7.91 -24.69 2.05
C ASN A 200 -6.85 -25.21 3.03
N PRO A 201 -6.79 -24.66 4.25
CA PRO A 201 -6.01 -25.27 5.31
C PRO A 201 -6.33 -26.77 5.49
N ILE A 202 -5.31 -27.54 5.84
CA ILE A 202 -5.38 -28.98 6.12
C ILE A 202 -5.15 -29.28 7.60
N ARG A 203 -4.68 -28.31 8.40
CA ARG A 203 -4.40 -28.48 9.85
C ARG A 203 -5.43 -27.82 10.75
N THR A 204 -6.33 -27.04 10.18
CA THR A 204 -7.45 -26.40 10.88
C THR A 204 -8.74 -26.86 10.22
N THR A 205 -9.83 -26.92 10.99
CA THR A 205 -11.14 -27.42 10.52
C THR A 205 -12.32 -26.58 11.00
N GLY A 206 -12.09 -25.63 11.90
CA GLY A 206 -13.07 -24.65 12.37
C GLY A 206 -13.06 -23.38 11.51
N ILE A 207 -13.96 -22.45 11.84
CA ILE A 207 -13.96 -21.12 11.21
C ILE A 207 -12.73 -20.35 11.69
N MET A 208 -11.97 -19.77 10.76
CA MET A 208 -10.81 -18.92 11.07
C MET A 208 -11.17 -17.76 11.98
N ARG A 209 -10.37 -17.55 13.04
CA ARG A 209 -10.58 -16.50 14.05
C ARG A 209 -9.55 -15.40 13.98
N TRP A 210 -8.28 -15.76 13.85
CA TRP A 210 -7.21 -14.80 13.72
C TRP A 210 -6.31 -15.15 12.55
N VAL A 211 -5.84 -14.10 11.88
CA VAL A 211 -4.83 -14.14 10.83
C VAL A 211 -3.78 -13.07 11.18
N GLU A 212 -2.52 -13.44 11.06
CA GLU A 212 -1.36 -12.54 11.08
C GLU A 212 -0.52 -12.82 9.83
N LEU A 213 -0.13 -11.77 9.13
CA LEU A 213 0.76 -11.84 7.98
C LEU A 213 2.07 -11.11 8.32
N GLU A 214 3.18 -11.81 8.12
CA GLU A 214 4.52 -11.30 8.37
C GLU A 214 5.30 -11.25 7.06
N PRO A 215 5.71 -10.06 6.57
CA PRO A 215 6.46 -9.95 5.32
C PRO A 215 7.95 -10.15 5.58
N LYS A 216 8.61 -10.94 4.74
CA LYS A 216 10.08 -11.03 4.77
C LYS A 216 10.69 -9.77 4.16
N LEU A 217 11.29 -8.93 5.01
CA LEU A 217 11.84 -7.63 4.63
C LEU A 217 13.21 -7.69 3.95
N ALA A 218 13.75 -8.88 3.70
CA ALA A 218 14.96 -9.06 2.90
C ALA A 218 14.79 -8.49 1.48
N ALA A 219 15.83 -7.83 0.97
CA ALA A 219 15.82 -7.25 -0.37
C ALA A 219 15.55 -8.34 -1.44
N GLY A 220 14.63 -8.05 -2.37
CA GLY A 220 14.27 -9.00 -3.44
C GLY A 220 13.27 -10.08 -3.03
N SER A 221 12.83 -10.13 -1.77
CA SER A 221 11.84 -11.11 -1.30
C SER A 221 10.40 -10.69 -1.61
N ASN A 222 9.58 -11.65 -2.04
CA ASN A 222 8.12 -11.56 -2.05
C ASN A 222 7.48 -12.49 -1.00
N GLU A 223 8.30 -13.12 -0.15
CA GLU A 223 7.84 -14.10 0.84
C GLU A 223 7.04 -13.41 1.95
N ILE A 224 5.86 -13.95 2.27
CA ILE A 224 5.02 -13.55 3.41
C ILE A 224 4.59 -14.81 4.14
N THR A 225 4.76 -14.88 5.46
CA THR A 225 4.22 -16.00 6.26
C THR A 225 2.88 -15.61 6.85
N ALA A 226 1.89 -16.47 6.71
CA ALA A 226 0.64 -16.41 7.43
C ALA A 226 0.69 -17.32 8.67
N LEU A 227 0.32 -16.80 9.82
CA LEU A 227 -0.07 -17.56 10.99
C LEU A 227 -1.59 -17.40 11.17
N PHE A 228 -2.29 -18.51 11.41
CA PHE A 228 -3.74 -18.47 11.55
C PHE A 228 -4.25 -19.55 12.49
N VAL A 229 -5.33 -19.23 13.19
CA VAL A 229 -5.96 -20.11 14.17
C VAL A 229 -7.48 -20.14 13.97
N ASP A 230 -8.06 -21.32 14.21
CA ASP A 230 -9.47 -21.59 13.98
C ASP A 230 -10.31 -21.65 15.25
N GLY A 231 -11.62 -21.84 15.08
CA GLY A 231 -12.57 -21.99 16.18
C GLY A 231 -12.41 -23.24 17.04
N ASN A 232 -11.50 -24.15 16.70
CA ASN A 232 -11.16 -25.33 17.49
C ASN A 232 -9.86 -25.14 18.28
N ALA A 233 -9.28 -23.92 18.24
CA ALA A 233 -8.00 -23.59 18.85
C ALA A 233 -6.80 -24.31 18.19
N ASP A 234 -6.94 -24.70 16.92
CA ASP A 234 -5.86 -25.26 16.11
C ASP A 234 -5.08 -24.13 15.42
N LEU A 235 -3.77 -24.02 15.71
CA LEU A 235 -2.85 -23.05 15.08
C LEU A 235 -2.11 -23.71 13.92
N SER A 236 -2.02 -23.02 12.80
CA SER A 236 -1.20 -23.44 11.66
C SER A 236 -0.59 -22.26 10.93
N ALA A 237 0.17 -22.54 9.89
CA ALA A 237 0.94 -21.55 9.14
C ALA A 237 1.05 -21.89 7.66
N LEU A 238 1.09 -20.88 6.80
CA LEU A 238 1.33 -20.99 5.36
C LEU A 238 2.35 -19.95 4.91
N VAL A 239 3.07 -20.23 3.83
CA VAL A 239 4.03 -19.28 3.25
C VAL A 239 3.59 -18.91 1.84
N TRP A 240 3.36 -17.63 1.61
CA TRP A 240 3.20 -17.07 0.28
C TRP A 240 4.58 -16.86 -0.35
N ASP A 241 4.82 -17.39 -1.54
CA ASP A 241 6.10 -17.29 -2.24
C ASP A 241 6.19 -16.12 -3.24
N GLY A 242 5.13 -15.31 -3.33
CA GLY A 242 4.93 -14.31 -4.39
C GLY A 242 3.91 -14.75 -5.45
N THR A 243 3.58 -16.03 -5.54
CA THR A 243 2.69 -16.54 -6.60
C THR A 243 1.57 -17.38 -6.02
N LEU A 244 1.90 -18.26 -5.07
CA LEU A 244 0.97 -19.19 -4.46
C LEU A 244 1.28 -19.36 -2.96
N TRP A 245 0.29 -19.84 -2.22
CA TRP A 245 0.49 -20.36 -0.87
C TRP A 245 1.12 -21.76 -0.94
N GLY A 246 2.17 -21.96 -0.15
CA GLY A 246 2.90 -23.22 -0.02
C GLY A 246 2.16 -24.27 0.81
N THR A 247 2.90 -25.24 1.36
CA THR A 247 2.35 -26.30 2.21
C THR A 247 2.42 -25.93 3.68
N GLU A 248 1.38 -26.30 4.43
CA GLU A 248 1.40 -26.24 5.90
C GLU A 248 2.46 -27.16 6.53
N PRO A 249 2.80 -26.94 7.81
CA PRO A 249 3.62 -27.87 8.58
C PRO A 249 3.05 -29.30 8.59
N GLY A 250 3.89 -30.27 8.96
CA GLY A 250 3.55 -31.70 8.99
C GLY A 250 2.41 -32.08 9.96
N ALA A 251 2.06 -31.18 10.89
CA ALA A 251 0.94 -31.24 11.80
C ALA A 251 0.47 -29.80 12.12
N ALA A 252 -0.65 -29.64 12.83
CA ALA A 252 -0.96 -28.34 13.45
C ALA A 252 0.19 -27.95 14.39
N LEU A 253 0.53 -26.65 14.43
CA LEU A 253 1.55 -26.13 15.34
C LEU A 253 1.09 -26.26 16.79
N GLU A 254 -0.22 -26.06 17.02
CA GLU A 254 -0.88 -26.24 18.30
C GLU A 254 -2.32 -26.73 18.06
N THR A 255 -2.88 -27.49 19.01
CA THR A 255 -4.27 -27.96 18.99
C THR A 255 -5.07 -27.51 20.23
N ASN A 256 -4.47 -26.68 21.06
CA ASN A 256 -5.06 -26.08 22.23
C ASN A 256 -4.35 -24.74 22.55
N ILE A 257 -4.44 -23.80 21.60
CA ILE A 257 -3.81 -22.48 21.77
C ILE A 257 -4.36 -21.79 23.03
N GLU A 258 -3.54 -20.96 23.65
CA GLU A 258 -3.96 -20.18 24.80
C GLU A 258 -5.12 -19.23 24.48
N ASP A 259 -5.98 -18.97 25.46
CA ASP A 259 -7.05 -17.97 25.35
C ASP A 259 -7.50 -17.50 26.73
N ILE A 260 -8.12 -16.32 26.79
CA ILE A 260 -8.62 -15.73 28.04
C ILE A 260 -9.89 -16.42 28.55
N GLY A 261 -9.74 -17.62 29.12
CA GLY A 261 -10.67 -18.25 30.07
C GLY A 261 -12.16 -18.36 29.73
N THR A 262 -12.59 -18.18 28.47
CA THR A 262 -14.02 -18.25 28.14
C THR A 262 -14.48 -19.71 28.01
N THR A 263 -15.59 -20.03 28.66
CA THR A 263 -16.20 -21.38 28.66
C THR A 263 -16.99 -21.69 27.38
N ASN A 264 -16.94 -20.82 26.37
CA ASN A 264 -17.66 -21.00 25.11
C ASN A 264 -16.69 -21.37 23.98
N PRO A 265 -16.56 -22.65 23.60
CA PRO A 265 -15.69 -23.08 22.51
C PRO A 265 -15.99 -22.36 21.19
N ALA A 266 -17.24 -21.94 20.95
CA ALA A 266 -17.61 -21.20 19.74
C ALA A 266 -17.11 -19.74 19.72
N ALA A 267 -16.49 -19.26 20.79
CA ALA A 267 -15.91 -17.92 20.93
C ALA A 267 -14.37 -17.90 20.97
N ASN A 268 -13.73 -19.07 21.00
CA ASN A 268 -12.28 -19.22 21.18
C ASN A 268 -11.58 -19.54 19.83
N PRO A 269 -10.27 -19.23 19.69
CA PRO A 269 -9.53 -18.35 20.57
C PRO A 269 -10.01 -16.91 20.40
N SER A 270 -10.05 -16.19 21.51
CA SER A 270 -10.68 -14.89 21.58
C SER A 270 -9.69 -13.72 21.49
N VAL A 271 -8.40 -13.99 21.63
CA VAL A 271 -7.27 -13.05 21.56
C VAL A 271 -6.16 -13.59 20.64
N LYS A 272 -5.16 -12.76 20.36
CA LYS A 272 -3.97 -13.13 19.57
C LYS A 272 -2.88 -13.70 20.49
N SER A 273 -2.94 -15.01 20.75
CA SER A 273 -1.98 -15.72 21.62
C SER A 273 -0.77 -16.30 20.89
N PHE A 274 -0.53 -15.82 19.67
CA PHE A 274 0.58 -16.21 18.81
C PHE A 274 1.11 -14.98 18.10
N ASP A 275 2.38 -15.02 17.71
CA ASP A 275 2.91 -14.09 16.74
C ASP A 275 4.13 -14.69 16.03
N GLY A 276 4.65 -14.00 15.04
CA GLY A 276 5.91 -14.35 14.42
C GLY A 276 6.67 -13.16 13.87
N ALA A 277 7.92 -13.39 13.48
CA ALA A 277 8.73 -12.40 12.81
C ALA A 277 9.85 -13.08 12.02
N TYR A 278 10.33 -12.39 10.99
CA TYR A 278 11.53 -12.78 10.27
C TYR A 278 12.78 -12.23 10.93
N GLU A 279 13.78 -13.07 11.12
CA GLU A 279 15.15 -12.62 11.33
C GLU A 279 15.63 -11.85 10.10
N THR A 280 16.15 -10.63 10.31
CA THR A 280 16.46 -9.73 9.19
C THR A 280 17.70 -10.17 8.41
N ALA A 281 18.73 -10.73 9.07
CA ALA A 281 19.97 -11.14 8.38
C ALA A 281 19.92 -12.54 7.79
N SER A 282 19.40 -13.53 8.52
CA SER A 282 19.27 -14.91 8.01
C SER A 282 18.05 -15.07 7.09
N GLY A 283 16.99 -14.30 7.31
CA GLY A 283 15.70 -14.50 6.66
C GLY A 283 14.92 -15.70 7.18
N ASP A 284 15.33 -16.28 8.32
CA ASP A 284 14.59 -17.35 8.99
C ASP A 284 13.34 -16.77 9.65
N PHE A 285 12.24 -17.50 9.62
CA PHE A 285 11.00 -17.12 10.29
C PHE A 285 10.92 -17.78 11.66
N LEU A 286 10.52 -17.05 12.69
CA LEU A 286 10.25 -17.56 14.03
C LEU A 286 8.78 -17.29 14.37
N ALA A 287 8.06 -18.31 14.83
CA ALA A 287 6.73 -18.18 15.41
C ALA A 287 6.76 -18.63 16.87
N ALA A 288 6.02 -17.96 17.74
CA ALA A 288 5.86 -18.31 19.14
C ALA A 288 4.42 -18.11 19.63
N TRP A 289 3.98 -18.93 20.59
CA TRP A 289 2.61 -18.91 21.11
C TRP A 289 2.50 -19.46 22.52
N GLY A 290 1.43 -19.06 23.23
CA GLY A 290 0.99 -19.69 24.46
C GLY A 290 0.05 -20.87 24.20
N PHE A 291 -0.06 -21.79 25.16
CA PHE A 291 -0.88 -22.99 25.03
C PHE A 291 -1.44 -23.47 26.36
N ALA A 292 -2.63 -24.09 26.30
CA ALA A 292 -3.21 -24.94 27.34
C ALA A 292 -3.19 -24.38 28.79
N ASN A 293 -3.34 -23.08 28.97
CA ASN A 293 -3.25 -22.36 30.24
C ASN A 293 -2.00 -22.77 31.03
N THR A 294 -0.88 -22.88 30.31
CA THR A 294 0.41 -23.37 30.81
C THR A 294 1.40 -22.21 30.79
N ALA A 295 2.05 -21.97 31.93
CA ALA A 295 3.23 -21.14 31.96
C ALA A 295 4.30 -21.83 31.10
N ASP A 296 4.69 -21.17 30.01
CA ASP A 296 5.74 -21.50 29.05
C ASP A 296 5.37 -20.93 27.67
N VAL A 297 6.33 -20.93 26.74
CA VAL A 297 6.09 -20.57 25.34
C VAL A 297 6.50 -21.73 24.43
N LYS A 298 5.63 -22.09 23.49
CA LYS A 298 6.00 -22.94 22.37
C LYS A 298 6.44 -22.09 21.19
N TRP A 299 7.36 -22.62 20.40
CA TRP A 299 7.88 -21.94 19.23
C TRP A 299 8.31 -22.92 18.15
N VAL A 300 8.42 -22.42 16.93
CA VAL A 300 9.01 -23.11 15.79
C VAL A 300 9.73 -22.11 14.91
N SER A 301 10.82 -22.53 14.27
CA SER A 301 11.45 -21.77 13.21
C SER A 301 11.26 -22.43 11.86
N ARG A 302 11.29 -21.62 10.79
CA ARG A 302 11.42 -22.08 9.41
C ARG A 302 12.65 -21.40 8.83
N SER A 303 13.61 -22.21 8.37
CA SER A 303 14.78 -21.65 7.69
C SER A 303 14.38 -20.97 6.39
N SER A 304 15.12 -19.93 6.00
CA SER A 304 14.87 -19.16 4.78
C SER A 304 14.75 -20.07 3.55
N GLY A 305 13.55 -20.10 2.93
CA GLY A 305 13.25 -20.97 1.78
C GLY A 305 13.17 -22.47 2.10
N GLY A 306 13.30 -22.86 3.37
CA GLY A 306 13.34 -24.24 3.85
C GLY A 306 11.99 -24.77 4.36
N ALA A 307 12.07 -25.85 5.13
CA ALA A 307 10.93 -26.50 5.77
C ALA A 307 10.75 -25.98 7.21
N TRP A 308 9.54 -26.17 7.75
CA TRP A 308 9.25 -25.94 9.16
C TRP A 308 10.07 -26.87 10.04
N GLY A 309 10.64 -26.32 11.11
CA GLY A 309 11.35 -27.04 12.14
C GLY A 309 10.42 -27.85 13.04
N THR A 310 11.00 -28.38 14.13
CA THR A 310 10.24 -29.08 15.16
C THR A 310 9.70 -28.08 16.17
N VAL A 311 8.41 -28.17 16.49
CA VAL A 311 7.79 -27.41 17.58
C VAL A 311 8.51 -27.73 18.89
N THR A 312 8.98 -26.71 19.58
CA THR A 312 9.76 -26.82 20.82
C THR A 312 9.10 -25.99 21.92
N THR A 313 9.07 -26.50 23.15
CA THR A 313 8.63 -25.76 24.33
C THR A 313 9.84 -25.16 25.04
N HIS A 314 9.79 -23.86 25.35
CA HIS A 314 10.77 -23.19 26.18
C HIS A 314 10.25 -23.09 27.62
N THR A 315 10.82 -23.88 28.53
CA THR A 315 10.32 -24.03 29.91
C THR A 315 10.76 -22.94 30.90
N GLY A 316 11.25 -21.82 30.37
CA GLY A 316 11.85 -20.73 31.14
C GLY A 316 10.98 -19.48 31.23
N PHE A 317 9.81 -19.49 30.58
CA PHE A 317 8.84 -18.39 30.62
C PHE A 317 7.95 -18.60 31.86
N PRO A 318 7.95 -17.66 32.83
CA PRO A 318 7.28 -17.87 34.10
C PRO A 318 5.74 -17.80 34.05
N GLU A 319 5.16 -17.17 33.02
CA GLU A 319 3.73 -16.85 32.96
C GLU A 319 3.04 -17.46 31.72
N VAL A 320 1.71 -17.44 31.71
CA VAL A 320 0.90 -17.90 30.58
C VAL A 320 0.92 -16.85 29.45
N ALA A 321 1.39 -17.22 28.27
CA ALA A 321 1.47 -16.30 27.12
C ALA A 321 0.11 -16.14 26.41
N THR A 322 -0.81 -15.35 26.99
CA THR A 322 -2.19 -15.20 26.50
C THR A 322 -2.35 -14.19 25.38
N ILE A 323 -1.60 -13.09 25.42
CA ILE A 323 -1.54 -12.11 24.32
C ILE A 323 -0.06 -12.02 23.96
N VAL A 324 0.27 -12.24 22.69
CA VAL A 324 1.67 -12.29 22.21
C VAL A 324 1.88 -11.22 21.14
N ASP A 325 3.02 -10.55 21.22
CA ASP A 325 3.50 -9.65 20.17
C ASP A 325 5.00 -9.87 19.93
N MET A 326 5.41 -9.88 18.66
CA MET A 326 6.80 -10.07 18.25
C MET A 326 7.22 -9.02 17.23
N ALA A 327 8.46 -8.56 17.32
CA ALA A 327 8.99 -7.60 16.34
C ALA A 327 10.46 -7.85 16.01
N PRO A 328 10.83 -7.86 14.71
CA PRO A 328 12.21 -8.04 14.32
C PRO A 328 13.03 -6.75 14.48
N ASP A 329 14.33 -6.89 14.74
CA ASP A 329 15.26 -5.80 14.58
C ASP A 329 15.52 -5.57 13.08
N LEU A 330 15.03 -4.45 12.55
CA LEU A 330 15.13 -4.10 11.12
C LEU A 330 16.58 -3.86 10.61
N ASP A 331 17.59 -4.14 11.42
CA ASP A 331 19.00 -4.12 11.02
C ASP A 331 19.30 -5.30 10.08
N PRO A 332 19.74 -5.06 8.83
CA PRO A 332 20.07 -6.12 7.88
C PRO A 332 21.15 -7.11 8.36
N SER A 333 21.88 -6.78 9.41
CA SER A 333 22.89 -7.63 10.04
C SER A 333 22.43 -8.33 11.33
N SER A 334 21.17 -8.16 11.71
CA SER A 334 20.61 -8.67 12.96
C SER A 334 19.63 -9.82 12.76
N ASN A 335 19.67 -10.75 13.71
CA ASN A 335 18.68 -11.82 13.87
C ASN A 335 17.89 -11.67 15.18
N TYR A 336 17.97 -10.50 15.82
CA TYR A 336 17.23 -10.26 17.05
C TYR A 336 15.73 -10.11 16.77
N ILE A 337 14.91 -10.78 17.57
CA ILE A 337 13.45 -10.62 17.57
C ILE A 337 13.02 -10.38 19.03
N ALA A 338 12.29 -9.31 19.26
CA ALA A 338 11.73 -8.97 20.54
C ALA A 338 10.42 -9.74 20.70
N PHE A 339 10.17 -10.20 21.92
CA PHE A 339 8.98 -10.93 22.31
C PHE A 339 8.42 -10.31 23.58
N VAL A 340 7.12 -10.08 23.59
CA VAL A 340 6.36 -9.82 24.80
C VAL A 340 5.14 -10.72 24.81
N SER A 341 4.77 -11.19 26.01
CA SER A 341 3.44 -11.70 26.23
C SER A 341 2.82 -11.21 27.52
N SER A 342 1.50 -11.10 27.55
CA SER A 342 0.72 -10.79 28.74
C SER A 342 -0.03 -12.02 29.25
N ASP A 343 -0.08 -12.18 30.57
CA ASP A 343 -1.04 -13.01 31.32
C ASP A 343 -2.08 -12.09 31.98
N PRO A 344 -3.23 -11.87 31.31
CA PRO A 344 -4.33 -11.10 31.85
C PRO A 344 -4.93 -11.63 33.15
N ALA A 345 -4.79 -12.93 33.45
CA ALA A 345 -5.41 -13.55 34.61
C ALA A 345 -4.66 -13.20 35.90
N THR A 346 -3.33 -13.09 35.81
CA THR A 346 -2.46 -12.71 36.92
C THR A 346 -1.98 -11.26 36.85
N ALA A 347 -2.25 -10.56 35.74
CA ALA A 347 -1.78 -9.21 35.46
C ALA A 347 -0.24 -9.14 35.37
N ASP A 348 0.36 -10.09 34.66
CA ASP A 348 1.81 -10.14 34.44
C ASP A 348 2.16 -9.97 32.96
N ASN A 349 3.33 -9.39 32.68
CA ASN A 349 3.94 -9.37 31.36
C ASN A 349 5.31 -10.03 31.43
N GLN A 350 5.65 -10.82 30.43
CA GLN A 350 6.97 -11.42 30.29
C GLN A 350 7.62 -10.99 28.98
N CYS A 351 8.91 -10.72 29.05
CA CYS A 351 9.67 -10.11 27.96
C CYS A 351 10.95 -10.91 27.68
N ALA A 352 11.24 -11.14 26.40
CA ALA A 352 12.43 -11.85 25.96
C ALA A 352 12.94 -11.30 24.61
N VAL A 353 14.22 -11.56 24.32
CA VAL A 353 14.79 -11.33 23.00
C VAL A 353 15.36 -12.63 22.47
N TRP A 354 14.84 -13.10 21.33
CA TRP A 354 15.45 -14.17 20.56
C TRP A 354 16.75 -13.70 19.92
N SER A 355 17.81 -14.49 20.04
CA SER A 355 19.18 -14.11 19.63
C SER A 355 19.55 -14.40 18.17
N GLY A 356 18.67 -15.07 17.43
CA GLY A 356 19.01 -15.69 16.14
C GLY A 356 19.44 -17.16 16.24
N THR A 357 19.70 -17.65 17.46
CA THR A 357 20.14 -19.04 17.70
C THR A 357 19.40 -19.71 18.84
N GLY A 358 18.61 -18.96 19.60
CA GLY A 358 17.94 -19.45 20.79
C GLY A 358 17.29 -18.34 21.61
N TRP A 359 16.30 -18.73 22.41
CA TRP A 359 15.75 -17.95 23.51
C TRP A 359 16.75 -17.85 24.67
N PRO A 360 16.66 -16.81 25.51
CA PRO A 360 17.46 -16.68 26.71
C PRO A 360 17.06 -17.74 27.75
N ALA A 361 18.04 -18.31 28.45
CA ALA A 361 17.80 -19.35 29.46
C ALA A 361 16.93 -18.88 30.65
N THR A 362 17.00 -17.58 30.98
CA THR A 362 16.13 -16.96 31.98
C THR A 362 15.34 -15.84 31.30
N VAL A 363 14.03 -15.97 31.31
CA VAL A 363 13.09 -14.94 30.85
C VAL A 363 12.72 -14.04 32.02
N VAL A 364 12.46 -12.76 31.73
CA VAL A 364 12.09 -11.77 32.73
C VAL A 364 10.56 -11.63 32.73
N ASN A 365 9.94 -11.78 33.90
CA ASN A 365 8.61 -11.20 34.15
C ASN A 365 8.86 -9.69 34.28
N CYS A 366 8.64 -8.97 33.18
CA CYS A 366 8.97 -7.57 33.05
C CYS A 366 7.99 -6.69 33.83
N ASP A 367 6.74 -7.09 34.03
CA ASP A 367 5.81 -6.31 34.84
C ASP A 367 4.82 -7.22 35.56
N THR A 368 4.55 -6.95 36.84
CA THR A 368 3.61 -7.75 37.66
C THR A 368 2.32 -7.01 38.01
N ALA A 369 1.99 -5.97 37.25
CA ALA A 369 0.82 -5.12 37.43
C ALA A 369 0.20 -4.71 36.08
N ALA A 370 0.31 -5.58 35.06
CA ALA A 370 -0.23 -5.34 33.74
C ALA A 370 -1.75 -5.12 33.79
N GLY A 371 -2.25 -4.32 32.85
CA GLY A 371 -3.67 -4.09 32.68
C GLY A 371 -4.40 -5.40 32.38
N ALA A 372 -5.58 -5.57 32.98
CA ALA A 372 -6.44 -6.70 32.67
C ALA A 372 -6.79 -6.74 31.17
N GLY A 373 -6.69 -7.92 30.56
CA GLY A 373 -7.09 -8.18 29.18
C GLY A 373 -8.56 -8.59 29.05
N ALA A 374 -9.08 -8.52 27.84
CA ALA A 374 -10.38 -9.08 27.47
C ALA A 374 -10.33 -9.64 26.04
N ALA A 375 -11.38 -10.38 25.66
CA ALA A 375 -11.52 -10.90 24.30
C ALA A 375 -11.33 -9.80 23.24
N GLY A 376 -10.48 -10.06 22.25
CA GLY A 376 -10.19 -9.16 21.13
C GLY A 376 -9.19 -8.05 21.43
N TRP A 377 -8.59 -8.00 22.63
CA TRP A 377 -7.64 -6.96 23.03
C TRP A 377 -6.20 -7.38 22.73
N THR A 378 -5.35 -6.38 22.48
CA THR A 378 -3.88 -6.49 22.37
C THR A 378 -3.24 -5.55 23.37
N THR A 379 -3.06 -5.98 24.61
CA THR A 379 -2.67 -5.11 25.74
C THR A 379 -1.17 -4.82 25.85
N VAL A 380 -0.38 -5.40 24.94
CA VAL A 380 1.08 -5.25 24.84
C VAL A 380 1.46 -5.03 23.37
N GLY A 381 2.57 -4.34 23.15
CA GLY A 381 3.19 -4.21 21.83
C GLY A 381 4.71 -4.06 21.94
N THR A 382 5.45 -4.52 20.94
CA THR A 382 6.91 -4.46 20.94
C THR A 382 7.51 -3.96 19.62
N GLY A 383 8.74 -3.44 19.69
CA GLY A 383 9.46 -2.92 18.54
C GLY A 383 10.94 -2.72 18.83
N PHE A 384 11.77 -2.60 17.78
CA PHE A 384 13.19 -2.30 17.92
C PHE A 384 13.52 -0.88 17.46
N VAL A 385 14.13 -0.08 18.34
CA VAL A 385 14.67 1.22 17.98
C VAL A 385 16.20 1.18 17.87
N ARG A 386 16.75 1.96 16.94
CA ARG A 386 18.19 2.05 16.68
C ARG A 386 18.65 3.46 16.42
N ASN A 387 19.83 3.79 16.94
CA ASN A 387 20.52 5.05 16.64
C ASN A 387 22.03 4.77 16.55
N GLY A 388 22.56 4.83 15.32
CA GLY A 388 23.90 4.34 15.02
C GLY A 388 24.03 2.85 15.33
N VAL A 389 25.03 2.49 16.13
CA VAL A 389 25.28 1.09 16.56
C VAL A 389 24.43 0.67 17.77
N SER A 390 23.79 1.62 18.46
CA SER A 390 22.96 1.31 19.63
C SER A 390 21.59 0.83 19.18
N LYS A 391 21.13 -0.29 19.75
CA LYS A 391 19.81 -0.87 19.48
C LYS A 391 19.11 -1.25 20.77
N ARG A 392 17.78 -1.11 20.82
CA ARG A 392 16.95 -1.42 21.99
C ARG A 392 15.66 -2.10 21.57
N ALA A 393 15.36 -3.22 22.21
CA ALA A 393 14.01 -3.75 22.22
C ALA A 393 13.18 -2.87 23.14
N ILE A 394 11.98 -2.49 22.71
CA ILE A 394 11.01 -1.68 23.45
C ILE A 394 9.76 -2.51 23.61
N VAL A 395 9.22 -2.55 24.82
CA VAL A 395 7.91 -3.11 25.12
C VAL A 395 7.05 -1.99 25.67
N VAL A 396 5.85 -1.87 25.15
CA VAL A 396 4.83 -0.92 25.57
C VAL A 396 3.62 -1.70 26.05
N TYR A 397 3.05 -1.31 27.18
CA TYR A 397 1.92 -1.98 27.77
C TYR A 397 1.05 -0.99 28.54
N GLY A 398 -0.15 -1.43 28.92
CA GLY A 398 -0.96 -0.71 29.89
C GLY A 398 -0.75 -1.24 31.29
N ASP A 399 -0.56 -0.38 32.28
CA ASP A 399 -0.68 -0.71 33.71
C ASP A 399 -2.15 -0.59 34.19
N ALA A 400 -2.55 -1.46 35.12
CA ALA A 400 -3.84 -1.39 35.80
C ALA A 400 -3.96 -0.18 36.76
N ALA A 401 -2.85 0.37 37.25
CA ALA A 401 -2.82 1.42 38.26
C ALA A 401 -2.82 2.85 37.71
N SER A 402 -2.62 3.06 36.39
CA SER A 402 -2.41 4.39 35.83
C SER A 402 -2.94 4.60 34.41
N ALA A 403 -3.35 5.84 34.10
CA ALA A 403 -3.70 6.26 32.74
C ALA A 403 -2.46 6.61 31.89
N ARG A 404 -1.26 6.38 32.43
CA ARG A 404 0.03 6.62 31.77
C ARG A 404 0.39 5.52 30.79
N LEU A 405 1.42 5.80 30.00
CA LEU A 405 2.12 4.82 29.19
C LEU A 405 3.22 4.17 30.02
N ASP A 406 3.19 2.86 30.08
CA ASP A 406 4.19 2.04 30.76
C ASP A 406 5.00 1.30 29.71
N TRP A 407 6.31 1.20 29.95
CA TRP A 407 7.22 0.63 28.96
C TRP A 407 8.52 0.12 29.56
N TYR A 408 9.08 -0.88 28.90
CA TYR A 408 10.39 -1.46 29.19
C TYR A 408 11.32 -1.33 28.00
N GLN A 409 12.62 -1.34 28.27
CA GLN A 409 13.64 -1.45 27.25
C GLN A 409 14.69 -2.51 27.61
N SER A 410 15.30 -3.10 26.58
CA SER A 410 16.42 -4.01 26.75
C SER A 410 17.51 -3.81 25.70
N ASP A 411 18.76 -3.97 26.12
CA ASP A 411 19.85 -4.29 25.20
C ASP A 411 19.69 -5.76 24.74
N PRO A 412 19.48 -6.02 23.44
CA PRO A 412 19.14 -7.35 22.96
C PRO A 412 20.22 -8.40 23.22
N ALA A 413 21.50 -8.01 23.32
CA ALA A 413 22.59 -8.96 23.57
C ALA A 413 22.56 -9.54 24.99
N GLY A 414 22.03 -8.79 25.96
CA GLY A 414 22.01 -9.17 27.37
C GLY A 414 20.67 -9.66 27.89
N ASN A 415 19.58 -9.52 27.13
CA ASN A 415 18.19 -9.76 27.56
C ASN A 415 17.88 -9.16 28.95
N THR A 416 18.51 -8.03 29.28
CA THR A 416 18.31 -7.36 30.57
C THR A 416 17.30 -6.26 30.38
N TRP A 417 16.11 -6.44 30.97
CA TRP A 417 15.00 -5.50 30.84
C TRP A 417 15.02 -4.46 31.95
N THR A 418 14.80 -3.20 31.62
CA THR A 418 14.76 -2.08 32.56
C THR A 418 13.53 -1.24 32.29
N ALA A 419 12.79 -0.91 33.34
CA ALA A 419 11.62 -0.06 33.26
C ALA A 419 12.02 1.34 32.79
N GLY A 420 11.25 1.89 31.85
CA GLY A 420 11.28 3.30 31.55
C GLY A 420 10.49 4.10 32.57
N THR A 421 10.65 5.43 32.55
CA THR A 421 9.77 6.31 33.33
C THR A 421 8.41 6.42 32.65
N ASP A 422 7.33 6.22 33.41
CA ASP A 422 5.96 6.29 32.91
C ASP A 422 5.67 7.64 32.26
N PHE A 423 5.12 7.59 31.04
CA PHE A 423 4.85 8.79 30.27
C PHE A 423 3.39 9.24 30.40
N ALA A 424 3.17 10.53 30.60
CA ALA A 424 1.82 11.09 30.70
C ALA A 424 1.18 11.22 29.31
N ILE A 425 0.11 10.46 29.08
CA ILE A 425 -0.69 10.54 27.86
C ILE A 425 -1.65 11.72 27.97
N THR A 426 -1.48 12.73 27.13
CA THR A 426 -2.35 13.92 27.16
C THR A 426 -3.77 13.54 26.76
N GLY A 427 -4.73 13.83 27.65
CA GLY A 427 -6.15 13.54 27.46
C GLY A 427 -6.61 12.14 27.89
N ALA A 428 -5.71 11.26 28.32
CA ALA A 428 -6.09 9.96 28.88
C ALA A 428 -6.57 10.11 30.33
N VAL A 429 -7.73 9.52 30.64
CA VAL A 429 -8.34 9.55 31.99
C VAL A 429 -8.66 8.16 32.54
N SER A 430 -8.54 7.13 31.71
CA SER A 430 -8.85 5.74 32.05
C SER A 430 -7.56 4.94 32.25
N THR A 431 -7.53 4.05 33.24
CA THR A 431 -6.44 3.08 33.41
C THR A 431 -6.61 1.86 32.50
N VAL A 432 -7.86 1.56 32.09
CA VAL A 432 -8.15 0.46 31.15
C VAL A 432 -7.40 0.71 29.85
N THR A 433 -6.52 -0.21 29.49
CA THR A 433 -5.78 -0.21 28.23
C THR A 433 -6.27 -1.38 27.41
N SER A 434 -6.66 -1.12 26.16
CA SER A 434 -7.23 -2.14 25.30
C SER A 434 -6.27 -2.45 24.14
N PRO A 435 -6.45 -2.06 22.87
CA PRO A 435 -5.40 -2.29 21.88
C PRO A 435 -4.21 -1.35 22.05
N ILE A 436 -3.04 -1.91 21.78
CA ILE A 436 -1.78 -1.23 21.53
C ILE A 436 -1.30 -1.71 20.16
N GLU A 437 -0.85 -0.77 19.34
CA GLU A 437 -0.10 -1.04 18.11
C GLU A 437 1.20 -0.27 18.18
N VAL A 438 2.31 -0.96 17.91
CA VAL A 438 3.66 -0.38 17.88
C VAL A 438 4.21 -0.51 16.47
N VAL A 439 4.71 0.60 15.92
CA VAL A 439 5.28 0.65 14.57
C VAL A 439 6.57 1.44 14.59
N VAL A 440 7.65 0.84 14.08
CA VAL A 440 8.96 1.51 13.94
C VAL A 440 9.07 2.14 12.56
N ASP A 441 9.66 3.33 12.48
CA ASP A 441 9.93 3.98 11.19
C ASP A 441 10.96 3.13 10.40
N PRO A 442 10.62 2.68 9.18
CA PRO A 442 11.47 1.80 8.38
C PRO A 442 12.75 2.48 7.88
N PHE A 443 12.78 3.81 7.82
CA PHE A 443 13.93 4.61 7.39
C PHE A 443 14.69 5.22 8.57
N ASN A 444 13.95 5.85 9.50
CA ASN A 444 14.53 6.44 10.71
C ASN A 444 14.24 5.55 11.92
N THR A 445 14.92 4.42 12.00
CA THR A 445 14.66 3.40 13.03
C THR A 445 14.89 3.86 14.47
N ASN A 446 15.28 5.12 14.70
CA ASN A 446 15.28 5.74 16.02
C ASN A 446 13.88 6.22 16.46
N ILE A 447 12.89 6.19 15.57
CA ILE A 447 11.51 6.60 15.83
C ILE A 447 10.62 5.37 15.95
N LEU A 448 9.81 5.35 17.00
CA LEU A 448 8.74 4.37 17.21
C LEU A 448 7.44 5.11 17.52
N MET A 449 6.37 4.68 16.87
CA MET A 449 5.00 5.14 17.10
C MET A 449 4.24 4.09 17.90
N ALA A 450 3.52 4.54 18.92
CA ALA A 450 2.56 3.72 19.63
C ALA A 450 1.18 4.34 19.50
N THR A 451 0.23 3.60 18.92
CA THR A 451 -1.19 3.97 18.92
C THR A 451 -1.90 3.12 19.94
N ILE A 452 -2.55 3.77 20.91
CA ILE A 452 -3.05 3.11 22.11
C ILE A 452 -4.45 3.60 22.41
N GLN A 453 -5.32 2.69 22.79
CA GLN A 453 -6.60 3.04 23.36
C GLN A 453 -6.59 2.94 24.89
N LYS A 454 -6.82 4.08 25.54
CA LYS A 454 -7.03 4.21 27.00
C LYS A 454 -8.50 4.49 27.26
N GLY A 455 -9.21 3.49 27.77
CA GLY A 455 -10.66 3.47 27.88
C GLY A 455 -11.28 3.62 26.49
N THR A 456 -11.88 4.76 26.22
CA THR A 456 -12.57 5.04 24.96
C THR A 456 -11.83 6.02 24.05
N GLY A 457 -10.70 6.60 24.52
CA GLY A 457 -9.87 7.52 23.76
C GLY A 457 -8.73 6.78 23.06
N ILE A 458 -8.53 7.05 21.77
CA ILE A 458 -7.33 6.61 21.05
C ILE A 458 -6.30 7.72 21.09
N HIS A 459 -5.06 7.39 21.42
CA HIS A 459 -3.94 8.30 21.53
C HIS A 459 -2.80 7.82 20.64
N MET A 460 -2.11 8.76 20.02
CA MET A 460 -0.89 8.50 19.28
C MET A 460 0.28 9.08 20.05
N LEU A 461 1.29 8.25 20.29
CA LEU A 461 2.49 8.57 21.05
C LEU A 461 3.72 8.31 20.18
N LYS A 462 4.77 9.08 20.40
CA LYS A 462 6.03 8.92 19.68
C LYS A 462 7.19 8.80 20.66
N LEU A 463 8.05 7.83 20.41
CA LEU A 463 9.35 7.67 21.05
C LEU A 463 10.46 8.09 20.07
N ASP A 464 11.33 8.99 20.50
CA ASP A 464 12.61 9.31 19.87
C ASP A 464 13.77 8.70 20.68
N TYR A 465 14.53 7.80 20.06
CA TYR A 465 15.69 7.15 20.66
C TYR A 465 16.99 7.91 20.33
N GLY A 466 17.61 8.50 21.35
CA GLY A 466 18.85 9.26 21.23
C GLY A 466 20.13 8.43 21.18
N GLY A 467 20.03 7.09 21.33
CA GLY A 467 21.18 6.20 21.50
C GLY A 467 21.50 5.93 22.97
N GLY A 468 22.22 4.84 23.25
CA GLY A 468 22.53 4.40 24.62
C GLY A 468 21.27 4.21 25.48
N SER A 469 21.12 5.03 26.52
CA SER A 469 19.98 5.03 27.45
C SER A 469 19.08 6.28 27.33
N THR A 470 19.15 7.01 26.22
CA THR A 470 18.40 8.26 26.00
C THR A 470 17.12 7.99 25.22
N PHE A 471 15.98 8.25 25.86
CA PHE A 471 14.64 8.03 25.30
C PHE A 471 13.76 9.25 25.57
N THR A 472 13.03 9.71 24.56
CA THR A 472 12.11 10.85 24.68
C THR A 472 10.74 10.46 24.15
N TRP A 473 9.77 10.32 25.04
CA TRP A 473 8.35 10.18 24.68
C TRP A 473 7.69 11.54 24.47
N SER A 474 6.74 11.62 23.54
CA SER A 474 5.96 12.82 23.25
C SER A 474 4.51 12.48 22.87
N ASN A 475 3.62 13.49 22.95
CA ASN A 475 2.23 13.43 22.48
C ASN A 475 2.09 14.26 21.18
N PRO A 476 2.32 13.70 19.97
CA PRO A 476 2.28 14.47 18.72
C PRO A 476 0.99 15.29 18.46
N LEU A 477 -0.16 14.87 18.98
CA LEU A 477 -1.43 15.59 18.84
C LEU A 477 -1.84 16.41 20.08
N ASP A 478 -1.22 16.15 21.25
CA ASP A 478 -1.65 16.68 22.56
C ASP A 478 -3.15 16.49 22.88
N ALA A 479 -3.78 15.47 22.29
CA ALA A 479 -5.18 15.09 22.52
C ALA A 479 -5.44 13.65 22.04
N SER A 480 -6.66 13.13 22.27
CA SER A 480 -7.11 11.91 21.60
C SER A 480 -7.37 12.16 20.11
N LEU A 481 -7.15 11.14 19.28
CA LEU A 481 -7.42 11.16 17.83
C LEU A 481 -8.91 11.37 17.56
N ALA A 482 -9.76 10.58 18.23
CA ALA A 482 -11.21 10.65 18.17
C ALA A 482 -11.78 11.48 19.34
N ALA A 483 -12.69 12.40 19.03
CA ALA A 483 -13.39 13.23 20.01
C ALA A 483 -14.60 12.52 20.66
N ALA A 484 -15.02 11.38 20.13
CA ALA A 484 -16.16 10.60 20.61
C ALA A 484 -15.72 9.19 21.08
N PRO A 485 -16.16 8.75 22.27
CA PRO A 485 -15.68 7.53 22.92
C PRO A 485 -16.16 6.27 22.20
N PHE A 486 -15.27 5.34 21.86
CA PHE A 486 -15.66 4.00 21.41
C PHE A 486 -16.48 3.25 22.47
N THR A 487 -17.47 2.47 22.03
CA THR A 487 -18.08 1.40 22.83
C THR A 487 -17.41 0.06 22.60
N SER A 488 -16.74 -0.14 21.45
CA SER A 488 -15.91 -1.30 21.17
C SER A 488 -14.47 -1.09 21.66
N LEU A 489 -13.97 -2.05 22.41
CA LEU A 489 -12.61 -2.07 22.96
C LEU A 489 -11.78 -3.08 22.13
N TYR A 490 -11.85 -3.02 20.80
CA TYR A 490 -11.00 -3.86 19.91
C TYR A 490 -9.91 -2.97 19.32
N GLN A 491 -9.34 -3.24 18.14
CA GLN A 491 -8.35 -2.38 17.49
C GLN A 491 -8.94 -1.61 16.28
N PRO A 492 -9.80 -0.59 16.50
CA PRO A 492 -10.46 0.13 15.42
C PRO A 492 -9.55 1.18 14.75
N PHE A 493 -8.23 1.02 14.88
CA PHE A 493 -7.22 1.91 14.33
C PHE A 493 -6.03 1.13 13.81
N SER A 494 -5.26 1.75 12.93
CA SER A 494 -3.94 1.28 12.57
C SER A 494 -3.09 2.45 12.04
N PHE A 495 -1.78 2.36 12.22
CA PHE A 495 -0.81 3.34 11.76
C PHE A 495 0.18 2.70 10.79
N ALA A 496 0.56 3.44 9.74
CA ALA A 496 1.66 3.06 8.86
C ALA A 496 2.53 4.27 8.52
N PHE A 497 3.84 4.07 8.58
CA PHE A 497 4.81 4.95 7.92
C PHE A 497 4.80 4.74 6.41
N HIS A 498 5.11 5.80 5.66
CA HIS A 498 5.45 5.66 4.25
C HIS A 498 6.71 4.79 4.11
N ARG A 499 6.62 3.74 3.28
CA ARG A 499 7.74 2.85 2.92
C ARG A 499 8.35 3.16 1.55
N PHE A 500 7.75 4.12 0.83
CA PHE A 500 8.24 4.63 -0.44
C PHE A 500 8.35 6.15 -0.35
N ILE A 501 9.55 6.66 -0.60
CA ILE A 501 9.82 8.09 -0.72
C ILE A 501 10.03 8.36 -2.21
N PRO A 502 9.14 9.11 -2.88
CA PRO A 502 9.38 9.57 -4.23
C PRO A 502 10.72 10.30 -4.27
N ILE A 503 11.55 10.01 -5.28
CA ILE A 503 12.78 10.77 -5.49
C ILE A 503 12.33 12.20 -5.82
N ALA A 504 12.72 13.21 -5.06
CA ALA A 504 12.34 14.57 -5.40
C ALA A 504 13.17 15.05 -6.61
N ASN A 505 12.51 15.62 -7.62
CA ASN A 505 13.12 16.18 -8.82
C ASN A 505 13.95 15.14 -9.60
N ALA A 506 13.38 13.97 -9.87
CA ALA A 506 14.01 12.98 -10.72
C ALA A 506 13.90 13.38 -12.21
N PRO A 507 14.86 13.01 -13.07
CA PRO A 507 14.64 13.12 -14.50
C PRO A 507 13.53 12.16 -14.93
N PRO A 508 12.75 12.49 -15.97
CA PRO A 508 11.72 11.60 -16.49
C PRO A 508 12.30 10.25 -16.94
N ALA A 509 11.44 9.21 -16.99
CA ALA A 509 11.81 7.94 -17.60
C ALA A 509 12.15 8.12 -19.09
N THR A 510 12.86 7.15 -19.69
CA THR A 510 13.14 7.16 -21.13
C THR A 510 11.83 6.99 -21.92
N PRO A 511 11.51 7.85 -22.90
CA PRO A 511 10.28 7.70 -23.66
C PRO A 511 10.18 6.37 -24.39
N THR A 512 8.98 5.81 -24.33
CA THR A 512 8.57 4.62 -25.07
C THR A 512 7.79 5.05 -26.31
N LEU A 513 7.93 4.29 -27.39
CA LEU A 513 7.27 4.55 -28.67
C LEU A 513 6.28 3.41 -28.93
N ALA A 514 5.01 3.74 -29.17
CA ALA A 514 3.99 2.77 -29.54
C ALA A 514 3.78 2.72 -31.07
N ASP A 515 3.32 1.59 -31.60
CA ASP A 515 3.35 1.29 -33.05
C ASP A 515 2.17 1.87 -33.86
N THR A 516 1.29 2.65 -33.23
CA THR A 516 0.15 3.32 -33.87
C THR A 516 0.16 4.79 -33.47
N PRO A 517 -0.04 5.79 -34.35
CA PRO A 517 -0.43 5.68 -35.74
C PRO A 517 0.74 5.37 -36.70
N ALA A 518 1.99 5.59 -36.29
CA ALA A 518 3.18 5.28 -37.08
C ALA A 518 3.82 3.95 -36.63
N PHE A 519 3.96 3.00 -37.56
CA PHE A 519 4.60 1.70 -37.31
C PHE A 519 6.11 1.76 -37.60
N PRO A 520 6.94 0.86 -37.04
CA PRO A 520 8.38 0.86 -37.30
C PRO A 520 8.72 0.73 -38.78
N HIS A 521 9.70 1.51 -39.26
CA HIS A 521 10.15 1.52 -40.66
C HIS A 521 9.06 1.87 -41.69
N GLU A 522 8.23 2.84 -41.33
CA GLU A 522 7.22 3.40 -42.23
C GLU A 522 7.86 4.06 -43.46
N GLN A 523 7.22 3.86 -44.62
CA GLN A 523 7.43 4.63 -45.84
C GLN A 523 6.12 5.31 -46.22
N THR A 524 6.15 6.64 -46.32
CA THR A 524 4.98 7.49 -46.56
C THR A 524 5.19 8.42 -47.76
N PHE A 525 4.09 8.88 -48.36
CA PHE A 525 4.10 9.95 -49.36
C PHE A 525 4.04 11.35 -48.74
N ASP A 526 3.75 11.44 -47.44
CA ASP A 526 3.67 12.72 -46.72
C ASP A 526 5.07 13.25 -46.42
N THR A 527 5.41 14.41 -46.99
CA THR A 527 6.69 15.09 -46.75
C THR A 527 6.72 15.88 -45.44
N THR A 528 5.59 15.95 -44.73
CA THR A 528 5.40 16.58 -43.42
C THR A 528 4.78 15.59 -42.41
N PRO A 529 5.36 14.40 -42.23
CA PRO A 529 4.73 13.30 -41.52
C PRO A 529 4.56 13.60 -40.03
N VAL A 530 3.69 12.83 -39.36
CA VAL A 530 3.55 12.84 -37.90
C VAL A 530 4.53 11.85 -37.27
N LEU A 531 5.51 12.37 -36.56
CA LEU A 531 6.41 11.59 -35.70
C LEU A 531 5.78 11.48 -34.32
N GLY A 532 5.24 10.33 -33.93
CA GLY A 532 4.38 10.32 -32.75
C GLY A 532 4.10 9.01 -32.06
N ASN A 533 3.13 9.14 -31.14
CA ASN A 533 2.73 8.18 -30.12
C ASN A 533 3.87 7.75 -29.21
N PHE A 534 4.66 8.74 -28.79
CA PHE A 534 5.61 8.57 -27.71
C PHE A 534 5.02 9.06 -26.40
N SER A 535 5.41 8.41 -25.31
CA SER A 535 5.02 8.80 -23.97
C SER A 535 6.11 8.43 -22.97
N THR A 536 6.23 9.23 -21.93
CA THR A 536 7.01 8.89 -20.74
C THR A 536 6.34 9.41 -19.48
N THR A 537 6.81 8.94 -18.34
CA THR A 537 6.34 9.34 -17.03
C THR A 537 7.44 10.05 -16.26
N ASP A 538 7.05 11.16 -15.64
CA ASP A 538 7.78 11.78 -14.54
C ASP A 538 7.47 11.05 -13.21
N PRO A 539 8.47 10.75 -12.35
CA PRO A 539 8.21 10.04 -11.09
C PRO A 539 7.43 10.85 -10.05
N GLU A 540 7.41 12.18 -10.16
CA GLU A 540 6.62 13.08 -9.32
C GLU A 540 5.25 13.39 -9.95
N GLY A 541 5.04 12.99 -11.19
CA GLY A 541 3.81 13.22 -11.95
C GLY A 541 3.74 14.63 -12.56
N ASP A 542 4.85 15.35 -12.59
CA ASP A 542 4.92 16.71 -13.12
C ASP A 542 4.74 16.73 -14.65
N THR A 543 4.35 17.89 -15.17
CA THR A 543 4.17 18.05 -16.63
C THR A 543 5.51 18.06 -17.33
N LEU A 544 5.60 17.36 -18.45
CA LEU A 544 6.82 17.11 -19.21
C LEU A 544 6.97 18.04 -20.40
N GLU A 545 8.21 18.42 -20.70
CA GLU A 545 8.62 19.02 -21.95
C GLU A 545 9.37 17.98 -22.81
N TYR A 546 9.09 17.94 -24.11
CA TYR A 546 9.73 16.99 -25.03
C TYR A 546 10.66 17.71 -26.01
N GLU A 547 11.74 17.04 -26.37
CA GLU A 547 12.58 17.39 -27.52
C GLU A 547 12.62 16.20 -28.46
N ILE A 548 12.32 16.45 -29.73
CA ILE A 548 12.42 15.49 -30.81
C ILE A 548 13.58 15.88 -31.72
N GLN A 549 14.32 14.88 -32.16
CA GLN A 549 15.40 15.03 -33.13
C GLN A 549 15.14 14.14 -34.33
N TRP A 550 15.47 14.62 -35.52
CA TRP A 550 15.57 13.78 -36.71
C TRP A 550 16.77 14.16 -37.58
N ASP A 551 17.31 13.17 -38.30
CA ASP A 551 18.49 13.31 -39.16
C ASP A 551 18.44 12.26 -40.28
N GLU A 552 19.13 12.50 -41.38
CA GLU A 552 19.38 11.49 -42.44
C GLU A 552 20.47 10.50 -42.00
N ASP A 553 21.36 10.93 -41.08
CA ASP A 553 22.35 10.05 -40.46
C ASP A 553 21.79 9.33 -39.22
N PHE A 554 21.94 8.01 -39.19
CA PHE A 554 21.57 7.16 -38.05
C PHE A 554 22.23 7.60 -36.74
N ASN A 555 23.42 8.21 -36.78
CA ASN A 555 24.14 8.66 -35.58
C ASN A 555 23.75 10.05 -35.11
N PHE A 556 22.86 10.75 -35.81
CA PHE A 556 22.43 12.12 -35.49
C PHE A 556 23.65 13.06 -35.40
N GLU A 557 24.52 13.07 -36.43
CA GLU A 557 25.66 13.99 -36.52
C GLU A 557 25.24 15.46 -36.61
N THR A 558 24.17 15.77 -37.37
CA THR A 558 23.66 17.14 -37.57
C THR A 558 22.13 17.17 -37.55
N PRO A 559 21.50 16.79 -36.42
CA PRO A 559 20.07 16.60 -36.38
C PRO A 559 19.33 17.93 -36.40
N VAL A 560 18.14 17.91 -37.00
CA VAL A 560 17.14 18.93 -36.75
C VAL A 560 16.49 18.65 -35.41
N THR A 561 16.47 19.66 -34.54
CA THR A 561 15.93 19.57 -33.18
C THR A 561 14.72 20.47 -33.01
N ARG A 562 13.67 19.97 -32.38
CA ARG A 562 12.47 20.74 -32.00
C ARG A 562 12.07 20.45 -30.57
N THR A 563 11.78 21.49 -29.82
CA THR A 563 11.37 21.42 -28.41
C THR A 563 9.91 21.88 -28.27
N SER A 564 9.14 21.18 -27.43
CA SER A 564 7.73 21.51 -27.23
C SER A 564 7.52 22.88 -26.60
N SER A 565 8.49 23.37 -25.82
CA SER A 565 8.47 24.74 -25.24
C SER A 565 8.33 25.87 -26.27
N ASN A 566 8.61 25.61 -27.55
CA ASN A 566 8.41 26.57 -28.62
C ASN A 566 6.94 26.69 -29.08
N PHE A 567 6.02 25.87 -28.57
CA PHE A 567 4.59 26.08 -28.80
C PHE A 567 4.12 27.43 -28.22
N PRO A 568 3.28 28.21 -28.93
CA PRO A 568 2.60 27.91 -30.19
C PRO A 568 3.33 28.42 -31.44
N ILE A 569 4.59 28.86 -31.33
CA ILE A 569 5.39 29.31 -32.49
C ILE A 569 5.69 28.13 -33.40
N ASP A 570 6.10 27.01 -32.81
CA ASP A 570 6.17 25.72 -33.50
C ASP A 570 4.84 24.98 -33.34
N ALA A 571 4.01 25.05 -34.39
CA ALA A 571 2.70 24.42 -34.44
C ALA A 571 2.76 22.90 -34.69
N GLY A 572 3.96 22.31 -34.79
CA GLY A 572 4.12 20.86 -34.82
C GLY A 572 3.79 20.20 -33.49
N TRP A 573 3.82 20.97 -32.41
CA TRP A 573 3.37 20.59 -31.07
C TRP A 573 1.94 21.07 -30.81
N THR A 574 1.22 20.36 -29.92
CA THR A 574 -0.13 20.76 -29.49
C THR A 574 -0.14 21.52 -28.15
N ALA A 575 0.98 21.51 -27.43
CA ALA A 575 1.15 22.19 -26.14
C ALA A 575 2.64 22.40 -25.83
N ALA A 576 2.94 23.34 -24.92
CA ALA A 576 4.32 23.59 -24.47
C ALA A 576 4.82 22.51 -23.49
N THR A 577 3.92 22.00 -22.66
CA THR A 577 4.14 20.88 -21.74
C THR A 577 2.96 19.90 -21.80
N PHE A 578 3.21 18.65 -21.42
CA PHE A 578 2.25 17.55 -21.49
C PHE A 578 2.12 16.87 -20.12
N ALA A 579 0.95 16.31 -19.80
CA ALA A 579 0.81 15.54 -18.57
C ALA A 579 1.74 14.30 -18.57
N SER A 580 2.29 13.95 -17.41
CA SER A 580 3.05 12.70 -17.23
C SER A 580 2.22 11.50 -17.73
N GLY A 581 2.83 10.65 -18.57
CA GLY A 581 2.17 9.49 -19.19
C GLY A 581 1.26 9.79 -20.38
N ALA A 582 1.09 11.06 -20.78
CA ALA A 582 0.30 11.39 -21.96
C ALA A 582 0.97 10.90 -23.26
N ALA A 583 0.16 10.43 -24.20
CA ALA A 583 0.60 10.17 -25.57
C ALA A 583 0.82 11.49 -26.32
N VAL A 584 1.99 11.64 -26.93
CA VAL A 584 2.44 12.86 -27.60
C VAL A 584 2.91 12.56 -29.02
N SER A 585 2.77 13.55 -29.90
CA SER A 585 3.24 13.52 -31.28
C SER A 585 3.74 14.88 -31.73
N TYR A 586 4.63 14.88 -32.72
CA TYR A 586 5.10 16.05 -33.43
C TYR A 586 4.75 15.94 -34.91
N THR A 587 4.10 16.96 -35.48
CA THR A 587 3.88 17.04 -36.93
C THR A 587 5.01 17.85 -37.56
N VAL A 588 5.75 17.26 -38.51
CA VAL A 588 6.84 17.94 -39.21
C VAL A 588 6.30 19.19 -39.90
N GLN A 589 6.95 20.33 -39.69
CA GLN A 589 6.46 21.60 -40.20
C GLN A 589 6.90 21.83 -41.66
N PRO A 590 6.16 22.64 -42.45
CA PRO A 590 6.52 22.92 -43.84
C PRO A 590 7.93 23.49 -44.05
N ALA A 591 8.50 24.16 -43.04
CA ALA A 591 9.87 24.67 -43.06
C ALA A 591 10.94 23.56 -43.01
N ASP A 592 10.56 22.38 -42.54
CA ASP A 592 11.43 21.21 -42.35
C ASP A 592 10.99 20.02 -43.21
N THR A 593 10.34 20.31 -44.34
CA THR A 593 9.80 19.30 -45.26
C THR A 593 10.86 18.25 -45.61
N PHE A 594 10.52 16.97 -45.43
CA PHE A 594 11.42 15.86 -45.74
C PHE A 594 11.54 15.66 -47.25
N ALA A 595 12.74 15.35 -47.72
CA ALA A 595 13.01 15.17 -49.13
C ALA A 595 12.49 13.81 -49.64
N ASN A 596 12.02 13.80 -50.89
CA ASN A 596 11.64 12.55 -51.57
C ASN A 596 12.86 11.62 -51.72
N ASP A 597 12.61 10.31 -51.67
CA ASP A 597 13.62 9.25 -51.78
C ASP A 597 14.69 9.29 -50.68
N GLN A 598 14.35 9.80 -49.49
CA GLN A 598 15.24 9.83 -48.32
C GLN A 598 14.70 9.02 -47.15
N VAL A 599 15.62 8.59 -46.28
CA VAL A 599 15.33 7.92 -45.01
C VAL A 599 15.79 8.82 -43.88
N TYR A 600 14.88 9.14 -42.97
CA TYR A 600 15.15 9.90 -41.77
C TYR A 600 15.07 9.01 -40.54
N TRP A 601 15.97 9.24 -39.59
CA TRP A 601 15.99 8.64 -38.27
C TRP A 601 15.51 9.66 -37.25
N TRP A 602 14.65 9.26 -36.33
CA TRP A 602 14.16 10.12 -35.28
C TRP A 602 14.20 9.45 -33.90
N ARG A 603 14.33 10.29 -32.88
CA ARG A 603 14.34 9.91 -31.45
C ARG A 603 13.79 11.05 -30.61
N VAL A 604 13.32 10.73 -29.42
CA VAL A 604 12.71 11.70 -28.51
C VAL A 604 13.21 11.48 -27.08
N HIS A 605 13.36 12.55 -26.32
CA HIS A 605 13.56 12.53 -24.88
C HIS A 605 12.69 13.58 -24.20
N ALA A 606 12.53 13.49 -22.89
CA ALA A 606 11.73 14.43 -22.11
C ALA A 606 12.53 15.01 -20.95
N ARG A 607 12.16 16.20 -20.50
CA ARG A 607 12.61 16.76 -19.23
C ARG A 607 11.42 17.16 -18.39
N ASP A 608 11.66 17.21 -17.09
CA ASP A 608 10.74 17.83 -16.14
C ASP A 608 11.17 19.31 -15.94
N PRO A 609 10.46 20.28 -16.54
CA PRO A 609 10.76 21.69 -16.38
C PRO A 609 10.37 22.28 -15.01
N SER A 610 9.59 21.54 -14.19
CA SER A 610 9.08 22.02 -12.89
C SER A 610 9.87 21.49 -11.70
N GLY A 611 10.65 20.43 -11.88
CA GLY A 611 11.55 19.86 -10.88
C GLY A 611 13.00 19.75 -11.38
N SER A 612 13.40 18.60 -11.91
CA SER A 612 14.82 18.27 -12.15
C SER A 612 15.52 19.15 -13.18
N GLY A 613 14.77 19.69 -14.15
CA GLY A 613 15.29 20.41 -15.31
C GLY A 613 16.18 19.56 -16.24
N THR A 614 16.32 18.26 -15.94
CA THR A 614 17.29 17.37 -16.60
C THR A 614 16.58 16.50 -17.63
N TRP A 615 17.21 16.32 -18.80
CA TRP A 615 16.69 15.46 -19.86
C TRP A 615 16.89 13.98 -19.54
N SER A 616 15.89 13.16 -19.88
CA SER A 616 15.98 11.71 -19.90
C SER A 616 16.98 11.24 -20.97
N ALA A 617 17.31 9.94 -20.94
CA ALA A 617 17.89 9.31 -22.11
C ALA A 617 16.91 9.37 -23.31
N TYR A 618 17.46 9.28 -24.52
CA TYR A 618 16.67 9.19 -25.74
C TYR A 618 15.96 7.84 -25.84
N SER A 619 14.77 7.87 -26.43
CA SER A 619 14.05 6.69 -26.89
C SER A 619 14.91 5.81 -27.81
N VAL A 620 14.44 4.60 -28.07
CA VAL A 620 14.90 3.85 -29.24
C VAL A 620 14.76 4.70 -30.51
N LYS A 621 15.65 4.48 -31.47
CA LYS A 621 15.62 5.19 -32.77
C LYS A 621 14.55 4.55 -33.67
N ARG A 622 13.77 5.36 -34.38
CA ARG A 622 12.86 4.92 -35.45
C ARG A 622 13.28 5.52 -36.78
N SER A 623 13.02 4.82 -37.87
CA SER A 623 13.20 5.36 -39.23
C SER A 623 11.85 5.64 -39.90
N ILE A 624 11.82 6.65 -40.75
CA ILE A 624 10.73 6.91 -41.70
C ILE A 624 11.33 7.22 -43.08
N SER A 625 10.73 6.71 -44.13
CA SER A 625 11.20 6.88 -45.52
C SER A 625 10.16 7.65 -46.34
N ILE A 626 10.60 8.55 -47.21
CA ILE A 626 9.69 9.37 -48.03
C ILE A 626 9.69 8.89 -49.47
N ASP A 627 8.51 8.58 -49.99
CA ASP A 627 8.27 8.28 -51.40
C ASP A 627 6.93 8.87 -51.84
N THR A 628 6.99 10.07 -52.41
CA THR A 628 5.85 10.86 -52.90
C THR A 628 5.11 10.20 -54.07
N SER A 629 5.63 9.09 -54.62
CA SER A 629 4.93 8.29 -55.64
C SER A 629 4.00 7.24 -55.05
N LEU A 630 4.04 7.00 -53.73
CA LEU A 630 3.17 6.04 -53.06
C LEU A 630 1.71 6.47 -53.09
N ALA A 631 0.83 5.49 -53.31
CA ALA A 631 -0.61 5.66 -53.17
C ALA A 631 -1.11 5.38 -51.75
N VAL A 632 -0.37 4.59 -50.98
CA VAL A 632 -0.67 4.20 -49.59
C VAL A 632 0.66 4.00 -48.85
N GLU A 633 0.68 4.36 -47.57
CA GLU A 633 1.80 4.12 -46.66
C GLU A 633 2.09 2.61 -46.52
N ARG A 634 3.37 2.25 -46.37
CA ARG A 634 3.78 0.85 -46.27
C ARG A 634 5.02 0.69 -45.39
N TRP A 635 5.34 -0.55 -45.06
CA TRP A 635 6.61 -0.88 -44.40
C TRP A 635 7.74 -1.00 -45.42
N SER A 636 8.92 -0.44 -45.11
CA SER A 636 10.10 -0.50 -46.00
C SER A 636 11.42 -0.37 -45.25
N GLN A 637 12.41 -1.17 -45.65
CA GLN A 637 13.81 -1.05 -45.21
C GLN A 637 14.73 -1.05 -46.44
N THR A 638 15.65 -0.10 -46.50
CA THR A 638 16.58 0.11 -47.62
C THR A 638 18.02 0.35 -47.16
N THR A 639 18.26 0.68 -45.89
CA THR A 639 19.60 0.98 -45.35
C THR A 639 20.14 -0.12 -44.44
N GLY A 640 21.48 -0.25 -44.38
CA GLY A 640 22.14 -1.23 -43.50
C GLY A 640 21.76 -1.06 -42.03
N ASP A 641 21.57 0.18 -41.55
CA ASP A 641 21.17 0.46 -40.17
C ASP A 641 19.73 0.00 -39.86
N GLN A 642 18.81 0.07 -40.82
CA GLN A 642 17.47 -0.50 -40.67
C GLN A 642 17.54 -2.03 -40.49
N PHE A 643 18.38 -2.71 -41.28
CA PHE A 643 18.57 -4.15 -41.15
C PHE A 643 19.33 -4.56 -39.87
N ASN A 644 20.29 -3.75 -39.41
CA ASN A 644 21.09 -4.03 -38.22
C ASN A 644 20.30 -3.83 -36.91
N THR A 645 19.28 -2.97 -36.92
CA THR A 645 18.46 -2.66 -35.72
C THR A 645 17.10 -3.34 -35.72
N GLY A 646 16.65 -3.89 -36.85
CA GLY A 646 15.39 -4.61 -36.97
C GLY A 646 15.45 -6.04 -36.42
N ILE A 647 14.34 -6.49 -35.82
CA ILE A 647 14.09 -7.91 -35.53
C ILE A 647 13.23 -8.47 -36.67
N LEU A 648 13.83 -9.30 -37.52
CA LEU A 648 13.14 -9.96 -38.63
C LEU A 648 12.50 -11.27 -38.16
N THR A 649 11.29 -11.20 -37.60
CA THR A 649 10.44 -12.37 -37.37
C THR A 649 9.71 -12.77 -38.64
N ASP A 650 9.47 -14.08 -38.82
CA ASP A 650 8.75 -14.63 -39.97
C ASP A 650 9.38 -14.34 -41.33
N THR A 651 10.70 -14.36 -41.45
CA THR A 651 11.35 -14.32 -42.78
C THR A 651 11.45 -15.69 -43.43
N GLU A 652 11.26 -15.74 -44.75
CA GLU A 652 11.52 -16.89 -45.60
C GLU A 652 12.46 -16.47 -46.74
N VAL A 653 13.35 -17.35 -47.17
CA VAL A 653 14.21 -17.14 -48.34
C VAL A 653 13.71 -17.99 -49.49
N THR A 654 13.37 -17.39 -50.62
CA THR A 654 13.01 -18.11 -51.85
C THR A 654 13.77 -17.51 -53.03
N ALA A 655 14.43 -18.35 -53.82
CA ALA A 655 15.15 -17.94 -55.05
C ALA A 655 16.17 -16.78 -54.89
N GLY A 656 16.74 -16.59 -53.69
CA GLY A 656 17.72 -15.54 -53.42
C GLY A 656 17.15 -14.23 -52.87
N GLU A 657 15.84 -14.17 -52.63
CA GLU A 657 15.17 -13.02 -52.03
C GLU A 657 14.71 -13.35 -50.60
N VAL A 658 14.83 -12.37 -49.69
CA VAL A 658 14.29 -12.42 -48.33
C VAL A 658 12.88 -11.81 -48.36
N LYS A 659 11.87 -12.56 -47.92
CA LYS A 659 10.48 -12.10 -47.82
C LYS A 659 9.89 -12.40 -46.44
N VAL A 660 8.74 -11.80 -46.12
CA VAL A 660 7.95 -12.10 -44.91
C VAL A 660 7.00 -13.27 -45.20
N ARG A 661 6.87 -14.24 -44.28
CA ARG A 661 5.98 -15.40 -44.42
C ARG A 661 4.54 -14.91 -44.58
N GLY A 662 3.90 -15.38 -45.66
CA GLY A 662 2.50 -15.09 -45.94
C GLY A 662 2.25 -13.88 -46.86
N TRP A 663 3.30 -13.22 -47.33
CA TRP A 663 3.24 -12.17 -48.36
C TRP A 663 4.10 -12.53 -49.58
#